data_AF-A0A6I0T499-F1
#
_entry.id   AF-A0A6I0T499-F1
#
_cell.length_a   1.000
_cell.length_b   1.000
_cell.length_c   1.000
_cell.angle_alpha   90.00
_cell.angle_beta   90.00
_cell.angle_gamma   90.00
#
_symmetry.space_group_name_H-M   'P 1'
#
loop_
_entity.id
_entity.type
_entity.pdbx_description
1 polymer ?
#
loop_
_entity_poly.entity_id
_entity_poly.type
_entity_poly.pdbx_seq_one_letter_code
_entity_poly.pdbx_strand_id
1 'polypeptide(L)'
;MNKKFLNAVLFGALIASSAGTFTSCKDYDDDIKSLQEQIDKSGSTVGDLQTQLTTLKSAAEAAQAAADAAKTAAAEAKTAAEAAKTAGDQAAADAATAKALAEEAKAAAAQAKADAIAEAATQVEALRNSMQAAIDNKLDVTVHEAAVKALGAQIEGIETGLSNLANGAVKENTEAIKNAQDAIETLITADKDLQTQLAALKLYAEGVKDIADANKEDIAAAQEAIEAAQDEIKKLWDEINGEGGLKALIGENKSAIEALKNSTAQDIADLEDKINDELDAIKSDISGIQGDIRTINSQIITINADLVSLHTLMTCRLTSITFAPDYIVDGVEAIKFNSLKYAPMGSGENAAIPTNYSISTAALATASYHFNPASFKLGNADYSYLDRSATVINTRAAASQWVQISGTPVANAATGTVDFKLLRLNVHSTQPAEDKVNMVALQATLKGDAVDKDETNVVVTSPYVSIYDDVLAAPDVRISDKATLVSGADGAHYATTFTACKSEAVRYTTPYDQVFNLKDLVATCFGNGNHKEFPIEDYKLSYKFSVASSDYNITEGETSTNQQKWVVCNDAAAGLYQAEGFNKEAIGRTPILKVELVDEAGNVVRRGFVKIEFGVTKQDDLVVGDKAYDLVAKCTETAAEYTITEQFIRENVYRVITNGKETSMSHEEFWNLYDASGAVAVVKKNNLSHTMTLPRIVDGDTSVGTATKKIVWSFNHGELGKIGAGGSQFVATVTVKNKLTSSEYPASITFKFTVNVKLPELTLDATENDIYWTKDGDEYKYFNVNVSVPNSVASPASDCQFRRALTEAYSAYTVKGLPGCESARYKVIKTYSNGNLTSPVMSGVQIDGNYITLDKSNAAVKAALNSANGLQAVVAHIYTMSNGDEVTVNEFMVDFIRPVNLNMPSGIAVIDAKTGGDVADFQWNGLLTDWRNEAIVKDSWSWVENVHSYWKRVCTPEFEYVQGHEEMVTPAQLDVEYGTIKFTTTTVTTMYTGKATYRYYNRLGGSTKKTYTTEEFLTQAEVDASLEAQKLAGWPLIYPHVELDGDIIYTEVSKPASTTIEYDYVKSINYVPAVYKWVEGNWTMVPHKHTEKPAFEGTSYGQISGCWEWTKKEWGRPDWNPGQYWFFYGPFGDVTLDLNKVTTSLEYNGNKLPDGATLVQEGNTVKYVNVSSPVGYTYQIFIPATVNYGWGTTSSTLTITVNPKN
;
A
#
# COMPACT_ATOMS: atom_id res chain seq x y z
N MET A 1 44.82 -47.43 21.86
CA MET A 1 44.82 -48.56 22.83
C MET A 1 43.82 -48.26 23.95
N ASN A 2 43.11 -49.29 24.43
CA ASN A 2 42.41 -49.48 25.74
C ASN A 2 42.00 -48.27 26.61
N LYS A 3 40.86 -48.23 27.34
CA LYS A 3 39.53 -48.88 27.36
C LYS A 3 38.93 -48.55 28.77
N LYS A 4 37.70 -48.00 28.81
CA LYS A 4 36.64 -48.17 29.85
C LYS A 4 36.73 -47.51 31.25
N PHE A 5 35.51 -47.31 31.77
CA PHE A 5 34.99 -47.02 33.14
C PHE A 5 34.76 -45.54 33.48
N LEU A 6 33.54 -44.96 33.59
CA LEU A 6 32.14 -45.37 33.90
C LEU A 6 31.70 -45.19 35.38
N ASN A 7 30.82 -44.20 35.60
CA ASN A 7 29.76 -44.03 36.63
C ASN A 7 30.06 -44.04 38.15
N ALA A 8 29.60 -43.00 38.88
CA ALA A 8 28.39 -43.03 39.77
C ALA A 8 28.46 -42.20 41.09
N VAL A 9 27.53 -41.23 41.21
CA VAL A 9 26.65 -40.93 42.38
C VAL A 9 27.21 -40.42 43.72
N LEU A 10 27.03 -39.10 43.94
CA LEU A 10 26.20 -38.43 44.97
C LEU A 10 26.19 -38.87 46.47
N PHE A 11 26.43 -37.91 47.40
CA PHE A 11 25.64 -37.52 48.60
C PHE A 11 26.51 -37.00 49.80
N GLY A 12 25.94 -36.15 50.66
CA GLY A 12 26.32 -36.11 52.10
C GLY A 12 26.82 -34.79 52.69
N ALA A 13 25.91 -34.00 53.24
CA ALA A 13 26.12 -32.68 53.85
C ALA A 13 26.73 -32.63 55.29
N LEU A 14 27.34 -31.47 55.60
CA LEU A 14 27.26 -30.66 56.86
C LEU A 14 28.07 -30.99 58.18
N ILE A 15 28.74 -29.92 58.68
CA ILE A 15 28.95 -29.41 60.08
C ILE A 15 29.88 -30.13 61.08
N ALA A 16 30.87 -29.38 61.62
CA ALA A 16 31.03 -28.94 63.04
C ALA A 16 32.44 -28.34 63.35
N SER A 17 32.71 -27.45 64.33
CA SER A 17 32.03 -26.25 64.89
C SER A 17 32.95 -25.58 65.96
N SER A 18 32.67 -24.31 66.35
CA SER A 18 33.19 -23.55 67.54
C SER A 18 34.69 -23.10 67.57
N ALA A 19 35.10 -21.99 68.20
CA ALA A 19 34.46 -20.72 68.65
C ALA A 19 35.53 -19.69 69.11
N GLY A 20 35.26 -18.37 69.09
CA GLY A 20 36.03 -17.38 69.90
C GLY A 20 36.13 -15.91 69.44
N THR A 21 35.77 -14.98 70.35
CA THR A 21 35.99 -13.50 70.36
C THR A 21 35.17 -12.58 69.42
N PHE A 22 34.80 -11.41 69.96
CA PHE A 22 33.89 -10.41 69.36
C PHE A 22 34.63 -9.15 68.91
N THR A 23 34.25 -8.60 67.75
CA THR A 23 34.68 -7.28 67.23
C THR A 23 33.48 -6.45 66.78
N SER A 24 33.65 -5.13 66.73
CA SER A 24 32.58 -4.12 66.61
C SER A 24 31.70 -4.25 65.35
N CYS A 25 30.38 -4.20 65.54
CA CYS A 25 29.36 -4.27 64.47
C CYS A 25 29.25 -2.95 63.67
N LYS A 26 30.28 -2.60 62.90
CA LYS A 26 30.15 -1.53 61.88
C LYS A 26 30.59 -1.95 60.47
N ASP A 27 31.65 -2.75 60.32
CA ASP A 27 32.03 -3.26 58.99
C ASP A 27 30.96 -4.20 58.43
N TYR A 28 30.33 -5.05 59.26
CA TYR A 28 29.38 -6.06 58.78
C TYR A 28 28.16 -5.51 58.04
N ASP A 29 27.57 -4.38 58.45
CA ASP A 29 26.40 -3.81 57.75
C ASP A 29 26.81 -3.12 56.43
N ASP A 30 27.98 -2.46 56.40
CA ASP A 30 28.52 -1.83 55.19
C ASP A 30 29.01 -2.90 54.18
N ASP A 31 29.62 -4.00 54.66
CA ASP A 31 29.97 -5.20 53.88
C ASP A 31 28.72 -5.91 53.34
N ILE A 32 27.69 -6.14 54.16
CA ILE A 32 26.43 -6.75 53.73
C ILE A 32 25.76 -5.89 52.67
N LYS A 33 25.76 -4.56 52.84
CA LYS A 33 25.20 -3.66 51.83
C LYS A 33 26.01 -3.67 50.53
N SER A 34 27.34 -3.64 50.61
CA SER A 34 28.20 -3.73 49.41
C SER A 34 28.06 -5.08 48.71
N LEU A 35 27.93 -6.18 49.46
CA LEU A 35 27.65 -7.51 48.92
C LEU A 35 26.25 -7.58 48.30
N GLN A 36 25.22 -6.96 48.90
CA GLN A 36 23.89 -6.90 48.32
C GLN A 36 23.88 -6.07 47.02
N GLU A 37 24.53 -4.91 47.00
CA GLU A 37 24.69 -4.09 45.78
C GLU A 37 25.50 -4.85 44.69
N GLN A 38 26.50 -5.64 45.07
CA GLN A 38 27.23 -6.52 44.14
C GLN A 38 26.39 -7.71 43.66
N ILE A 39 25.54 -8.29 44.52
CA ILE A 39 24.61 -9.37 44.17
C ILE A 39 23.53 -8.86 43.22
N ASP A 40 22.95 -7.68 43.48
CA ASP A 40 21.92 -7.07 42.63
C ASP A 40 22.51 -6.69 41.26
N LYS A 41 23.73 -6.14 41.24
CA LYS A 41 24.49 -5.85 40.01
C LYS A 41 24.94 -7.11 39.26
N SER A 42 25.25 -8.19 39.98
CA SER A 42 25.47 -9.52 39.37
C SER A 42 24.17 -10.11 38.83
N GLY A 43 23.03 -9.86 39.49
CA GLY A 43 21.70 -10.25 39.05
C GLY A 43 21.30 -9.59 37.73
N SER A 44 21.53 -8.28 37.58
CA SER A 44 21.34 -7.60 36.29
C SER A 44 22.29 -8.14 35.23
N THR A 45 23.57 -8.35 35.58
CA THR A 45 24.57 -8.91 34.65
C THR A 45 24.20 -10.32 34.19
N VAL A 46 23.65 -11.16 35.07
CA VAL A 46 23.15 -12.50 34.70
C VAL A 46 21.89 -12.41 33.83
N GLY A 47 20.98 -11.47 34.12
CA GLY A 47 19.82 -11.19 33.26
C GLY A 47 20.21 -10.72 31.85
N ASP A 48 21.21 -9.84 31.76
CA ASP A 48 21.76 -9.34 30.50
C ASP A 48 22.50 -10.46 29.74
N LEU A 49 23.31 -11.27 30.43
CA LEU A 49 23.97 -12.45 29.83
C LEU A 49 22.97 -13.52 29.38
N GLN A 50 21.87 -13.71 30.10
CA GLN A 50 20.84 -14.67 29.74
C GLN A 50 19.96 -14.17 28.58
N THR A 51 19.77 -12.86 28.49
CA THR A 51 19.20 -12.18 27.31
C THR A 51 20.14 -12.35 26.12
N GLN A 52 21.43 -12.01 26.25
CA GLN A 52 22.45 -12.19 25.21
C GLN A 52 22.61 -13.65 24.78
N LEU A 53 22.55 -14.61 25.71
CA LEU A 53 22.60 -16.04 25.41
C LEU A 53 21.35 -16.48 24.63
N THR A 54 20.18 -15.92 24.93
CA THR A 54 18.95 -16.17 24.17
C THR A 54 19.05 -15.56 22.77
N THR A 55 19.54 -14.32 22.65
CA THR A 55 19.80 -13.66 21.36
C THR A 55 20.84 -14.43 20.53
N LEU A 56 21.95 -14.88 21.12
CA LEU A 56 22.97 -15.70 20.47
C LEU A 56 22.43 -17.07 20.07
N LYS A 57 21.56 -17.68 20.89
CA LYS A 57 20.91 -18.95 20.55
C LYS A 57 19.96 -18.78 19.37
N SER A 58 19.09 -17.76 19.38
CA SER A 58 18.22 -17.47 18.24
C SER A 58 19.00 -17.04 16.99
N ALA A 59 20.13 -16.35 17.14
CA ALA A 59 21.02 -16.03 16.03
C ALA A 59 21.73 -17.28 15.48
N ALA A 60 22.12 -18.23 16.33
CA ALA A 60 22.69 -19.51 15.92
C ALA A 60 21.65 -20.42 15.27
N GLU A 61 20.41 -20.45 15.77
CA GLU A 61 19.28 -21.18 15.17
C GLU A 61 18.91 -20.56 13.81
N ALA A 62 18.91 -19.23 13.68
CA ALA A 62 18.70 -18.53 12.41
C ALA A 62 19.87 -18.75 11.43
N ALA A 63 21.11 -18.74 11.91
CA ALA A 63 22.29 -19.04 11.09
C ALA A 63 22.32 -20.51 10.64
N GLN A 64 21.89 -21.46 11.48
CA GLN A 64 21.73 -22.87 11.13
C GLN A 64 20.62 -23.03 10.09
N ALA A 65 19.45 -22.40 10.27
CA ALA A 65 18.38 -22.40 9.28
C ALA A 65 18.82 -21.77 7.94
N ALA A 66 19.60 -20.69 7.97
CA ALA A 66 20.18 -20.08 6.77
C ALA A 66 21.23 -20.98 6.10
N ALA A 67 22.05 -21.71 6.88
CA ALA A 67 23.01 -22.67 6.37
C ALA A 67 22.33 -23.90 5.75
N ASP A 68 21.26 -24.41 6.35
CA ASP A 68 20.48 -25.53 5.81
C ASP A 68 19.66 -25.11 4.59
N ALA A 69 19.12 -23.88 4.56
CA ALA A 69 18.53 -23.29 3.36
C ALA A 69 19.56 -23.12 2.23
N ALA A 70 20.76 -22.61 2.53
CA ALA A 70 21.84 -22.49 1.55
C ALA A 70 22.33 -23.87 1.06
N LYS A 71 22.36 -24.88 1.93
CA LYS A 71 22.69 -26.27 1.58
C LYS A 71 21.62 -26.93 0.71
N THR A 72 20.35 -26.59 0.94
CA THR A 72 19.21 -27.03 0.12
C THR A 72 19.26 -26.36 -1.26
N ALA A 73 19.41 -25.04 -1.31
CA ALA A 73 19.60 -24.29 -2.55
C ALA A 73 20.85 -24.73 -3.33
N ALA A 74 21.94 -25.12 -2.65
CA ALA A 74 23.13 -25.68 -3.29
C ALA A 74 22.89 -27.11 -3.83
N ALA A 75 22.07 -27.92 -3.16
CA ALA A 75 21.66 -29.23 -3.68
C ALA A 75 20.69 -29.12 -4.86
N GLU A 76 19.76 -28.15 -4.83
CA GLU A 76 18.87 -27.82 -5.94
C GLU A 76 19.65 -27.24 -7.13
N ALA A 77 20.58 -26.31 -6.90
CA ALA A 77 21.47 -25.77 -7.93
C ALA A 77 22.39 -26.86 -8.52
N LYS A 78 22.88 -27.79 -7.69
CA LYS A 78 23.64 -28.96 -8.17
C LYS A 78 22.75 -29.86 -9.03
N THR A 79 21.52 -30.15 -8.60
CA THR A 79 20.56 -30.98 -9.36
C THR A 79 20.19 -30.30 -10.69
N ALA A 80 19.99 -28.99 -10.69
CA ALA A 80 19.76 -28.19 -11.89
C ALA A 80 20.99 -28.15 -12.82
N ALA A 81 22.20 -28.09 -12.28
CA ALA A 81 23.44 -28.17 -13.05
C ALA A 81 23.69 -29.57 -13.63
N GLU A 82 23.36 -30.63 -12.89
CA GLU A 82 23.44 -32.02 -13.37
C GLU A 82 22.36 -32.31 -14.43
N ALA A 83 21.16 -31.74 -14.29
CA ALA A 83 20.12 -31.77 -15.31
C ALA A 83 20.52 -30.97 -16.57
N ALA A 84 21.06 -29.76 -16.41
CA ALA A 84 21.54 -28.93 -17.51
C ALA A 84 22.74 -29.57 -18.23
N LYS A 85 23.65 -30.22 -17.49
CA LYS A 85 24.74 -31.01 -18.06
C LYS A 85 24.19 -32.22 -18.84
N THR A 86 23.23 -32.95 -18.29
CA THR A 86 22.60 -34.09 -18.97
C THR A 86 21.87 -33.65 -20.24
N ALA A 87 21.15 -32.53 -20.20
CA ALA A 87 20.51 -31.94 -21.38
C ALA A 87 21.52 -31.43 -22.42
N GLY A 88 22.66 -30.86 -21.98
CA GLY A 88 23.75 -30.44 -22.85
C GLY A 88 24.50 -31.62 -23.49
N ASP A 89 24.77 -32.68 -22.73
CA ASP A 89 25.37 -33.92 -23.23
C ASP A 89 24.43 -34.64 -24.20
N GLN A 90 23.12 -34.66 -23.93
CA GLN A 90 22.11 -35.19 -24.85
C GLN A 90 22.01 -34.33 -26.12
N ALA A 91 21.96 -32.99 -26.01
CA ALA A 91 21.96 -32.11 -27.17
C ALA A 91 23.25 -32.24 -28.02
N ALA A 92 24.40 -32.50 -27.40
CA ALA A 92 25.65 -32.80 -28.10
C ALA A 92 25.61 -34.18 -28.80
N ALA A 93 25.01 -35.20 -28.17
CA ALA A 93 24.79 -36.51 -28.78
C ALA A 93 23.77 -36.46 -29.93
N ASP A 94 22.70 -35.70 -29.78
CA ASP A 94 21.68 -35.47 -30.81
C ASP A 94 22.26 -34.65 -31.97
N ALA A 95 23.08 -33.63 -31.70
CA ALA A 95 23.80 -32.88 -32.73
C ALA A 95 24.85 -33.76 -33.45
N ALA A 96 25.54 -34.65 -32.75
CA ALA A 96 26.46 -35.62 -33.36
C ALA A 96 25.70 -36.65 -34.23
N THR A 97 24.53 -37.11 -33.78
CA THR A 97 23.65 -38.03 -34.51
C THR A 97 23.03 -37.36 -35.74
N ALA A 98 22.54 -36.11 -35.61
CA ALA A 98 22.04 -35.32 -36.72
C ALA A 98 23.15 -34.99 -37.73
N LYS A 99 24.38 -34.74 -37.29
CA LYS A 99 25.55 -34.58 -38.18
C LYS A 99 25.91 -35.88 -38.88
N ALA A 100 25.87 -37.03 -38.20
CA ALA A 100 26.09 -38.34 -38.81
C ALA A 100 25.03 -38.64 -39.87
N LEU A 101 23.74 -38.46 -39.55
CA LEU A 101 22.62 -38.61 -40.50
C LEU A 101 22.69 -37.62 -41.67
N ALA A 102 23.18 -36.39 -41.46
CA ALA A 102 23.37 -35.41 -42.53
C ALA A 102 24.53 -35.75 -43.47
N GLU A 103 25.63 -36.30 -42.94
CA GLU A 103 26.73 -36.81 -43.78
C GLU A 103 26.37 -38.15 -44.45
N GLU A 104 25.56 -39.00 -43.82
CA GLU A 104 25.00 -40.21 -44.40
C GLU A 104 23.99 -39.89 -45.51
N ALA A 105 23.14 -38.87 -45.32
CA ALA A 105 22.26 -38.34 -46.37
C ALA A 105 23.03 -37.70 -47.54
N LYS A 106 24.14 -36.98 -47.27
CA LYS A 106 25.06 -36.53 -48.32
C LYS A 106 25.71 -37.69 -49.06
N ALA A 107 26.16 -38.74 -48.34
CA ALA A 107 26.75 -39.92 -48.94
C ALA A 107 25.75 -40.68 -49.80
N ALA A 108 24.51 -40.85 -49.32
CA ALA A 108 23.41 -41.45 -50.09
C ALA A 108 23.04 -40.60 -51.32
N ALA A 109 23.00 -39.26 -51.21
CA ALA A 109 22.77 -38.38 -52.35
C ALA A 109 23.94 -38.38 -53.36
N ALA A 110 25.18 -38.48 -52.88
CA ALA A 110 26.36 -38.62 -53.73
C ALA A 110 26.41 -39.99 -54.43
N GLN A 111 26.04 -41.07 -53.72
CA GLN A 111 25.94 -42.42 -54.27
C GLN A 111 24.80 -42.51 -55.28
N ALA A 112 23.60 -42.03 -54.97
CA ALA A 112 22.48 -41.97 -55.92
C ALA A 112 22.81 -41.15 -57.18
N LYS A 113 23.63 -40.09 -57.04
CA LYS A 113 24.13 -39.32 -58.17
C LYS A 113 25.22 -40.08 -58.96
N ALA A 114 26.09 -40.83 -58.29
CA ALA A 114 27.10 -41.68 -58.93
C ALA A 114 26.44 -42.87 -59.66
N ASP A 115 25.45 -43.51 -59.05
CA ASP A 115 24.64 -44.59 -59.63
C ASP A 115 23.83 -44.07 -60.82
N ALA A 116 23.19 -42.91 -60.72
CA ALA A 116 22.52 -42.28 -61.86
C ALA A 116 23.49 -41.89 -63.00
N ILE A 117 24.73 -41.52 -62.68
CA ILE A 117 25.79 -41.26 -63.67
C ILE A 117 26.30 -42.58 -64.28
N ALA A 118 26.40 -43.68 -63.51
CA ALA A 118 26.80 -44.99 -64.00
C ALA A 118 25.71 -45.64 -64.87
N GLU A 119 24.45 -45.53 -64.47
CA GLU A 119 23.25 -45.89 -65.24
C GLU A 119 23.21 -45.09 -66.55
N ALA A 120 23.38 -43.76 -66.49
CA ALA A 120 23.46 -42.91 -67.68
C ALA A 120 24.67 -43.24 -68.57
N ALA A 121 25.84 -43.56 -68.00
CA ALA A 121 27.01 -44.01 -68.76
C ALA A 121 26.74 -45.35 -69.43
N THR A 122 26.06 -46.29 -68.77
CA THR A 122 25.67 -47.58 -69.33
C THR A 122 24.65 -47.41 -70.46
N GLN A 123 23.70 -46.49 -70.32
CA GLN A 123 22.74 -46.14 -71.37
C GLN A 123 23.42 -45.39 -72.54
N VAL A 124 24.43 -44.56 -72.29
CA VAL A 124 25.25 -43.91 -73.34
C VAL A 124 26.17 -44.92 -74.04
N GLU A 125 26.73 -45.90 -73.33
CA GLU A 125 27.50 -47.00 -73.92
C GLU A 125 26.59 -47.89 -74.79
N ALA A 126 25.37 -48.20 -74.32
CA ALA A 126 24.35 -48.90 -75.10
C ALA A 126 23.88 -48.10 -76.32
N LEU A 127 23.68 -46.79 -76.18
CA LEU A 127 23.32 -45.88 -77.28
C LEU A 127 24.48 -45.76 -78.28
N ARG A 128 25.73 -45.69 -77.81
CA ARG A 128 26.94 -45.69 -78.63
C ARG A 128 27.08 -46.99 -79.42
N ASN A 129 26.86 -48.15 -78.78
CA ASN A 129 26.88 -49.45 -79.46
C ASN A 129 25.71 -49.61 -80.44
N SER A 130 24.53 -49.07 -80.12
CA SER A 130 23.38 -49.03 -81.04
C SER A 130 23.62 -48.08 -82.23
N MET A 131 24.24 -46.92 -82.01
CA MET A 131 24.67 -46.00 -83.07
C MET A 131 25.79 -46.60 -83.92
N GLN A 132 26.76 -47.30 -83.33
CA GLN A 132 27.82 -47.98 -84.06
C GLN A 132 27.23 -49.10 -84.93
N ALA A 133 26.31 -49.91 -84.39
CA ALA A 133 25.59 -50.93 -85.16
C ALA A 133 24.69 -50.35 -86.26
N ALA A 134 24.17 -49.12 -86.09
CA ALA A 134 23.45 -48.40 -87.14
C ALA A 134 24.38 -47.83 -88.23
N ILE A 135 25.56 -47.35 -87.84
CA ILE A 135 26.60 -46.82 -88.75
C ILE A 135 27.22 -47.96 -89.57
N ASP A 136 27.50 -49.10 -88.96
CA ASP A 136 28.14 -50.25 -89.60
C ASP A 136 27.21 -50.98 -90.60
N ASN A 137 25.91 -50.60 -90.69
CA ASN A 137 24.91 -51.35 -91.44
C ASN A 137 23.98 -50.53 -92.36
N LYS A 138 24.41 -49.31 -92.78
CA LYS A 138 24.14 -48.72 -94.12
C LYS A 138 24.69 -47.29 -94.25
N LEU A 139 25.76 -47.15 -95.02
CA LEU A 139 26.11 -45.89 -95.68
C LEU A 139 25.19 -45.70 -96.90
N ASP A 140 24.05 -45.05 -96.70
CA ASP A 140 23.21 -44.52 -97.78
C ASP A 140 23.03 -43.00 -97.58
N VAL A 141 23.56 -42.23 -98.54
CA VAL A 141 23.75 -40.78 -98.46
C VAL A 141 22.43 -40.01 -98.49
N THR A 142 21.32 -40.68 -98.83
CA THR A 142 19.97 -40.10 -98.91
C THR A 142 19.35 -39.71 -97.57
N VAL A 143 19.79 -40.27 -96.44
CA VAL A 143 19.26 -39.91 -95.10
C VAL A 143 19.80 -38.55 -94.62
N HIS A 144 20.95 -38.11 -95.12
CA HIS A 144 21.57 -36.85 -94.69
C HIS A 144 20.81 -35.61 -95.20
N GLU A 145 20.28 -35.65 -96.43
CA GLU A 145 19.40 -34.57 -96.93
C GLU A 145 18.07 -34.49 -96.17
N ALA A 146 17.54 -35.62 -95.70
CA ALA A 146 16.34 -35.64 -94.86
C ALA A 146 16.60 -35.02 -93.47
N ALA A 147 17.77 -35.29 -92.88
CA ALA A 147 18.17 -34.71 -91.59
C ALA A 147 18.40 -33.18 -91.67
N VAL A 148 19.03 -32.69 -92.73
CA VAL A 148 19.20 -31.24 -92.96
C VAL A 148 17.85 -30.55 -93.17
N LYS A 149 16.90 -31.20 -93.85
CA LYS A 149 15.53 -30.68 -94.02
C LYS A 149 14.72 -30.67 -92.71
N ALA A 150 14.95 -31.63 -91.82
CA ALA A 150 14.37 -31.66 -90.48
C ALA A 150 14.96 -30.57 -89.56
N LEU A 151 16.27 -30.31 -89.62
CA LEU A 151 16.87 -29.17 -88.91
C LEU A 151 16.33 -27.83 -89.41
N GLY A 152 16.14 -27.66 -90.73
CA GLY A 152 15.53 -26.45 -91.29
C GLY A 152 14.13 -26.18 -90.73
N ALA A 153 13.28 -27.22 -90.65
CA ALA A 153 11.94 -27.10 -90.06
C ALA A 153 11.96 -26.83 -88.54
N GLN A 154 12.97 -27.32 -87.81
CA GLN A 154 13.15 -26.96 -86.39
C GLN A 154 13.62 -25.51 -86.21
N ILE A 155 14.44 -24.98 -87.13
CA ILE A 155 14.88 -23.57 -87.11
C ILE A 155 13.72 -22.63 -87.47
N GLU A 156 12.91 -22.94 -88.49
CA GLU A 156 11.66 -22.21 -88.76
C GLU A 156 10.69 -22.27 -87.57
N GLY A 157 10.61 -23.41 -86.88
CA GLY A 157 9.82 -23.56 -85.64
C GLY A 157 10.31 -22.66 -84.50
N ILE A 158 11.63 -22.47 -84.37
CA ILE A 158 12.25 -21.58 -83.38
C ILE A 158 12.02 -20.10 -83.75
N GLU A 159 12.15 -19.71 -85.02
CA GLU A 159 11.84 -18.33 -85.47
C GLU A 159 10.34 -18.00 -85.36
N THR A 160 9.47 -18.98 -85.62
CA THR A 160 8.01 -18.84 -85.41
C THR A 160 7.68 -18.75 -83.92
N GLY A 161 8.42 -19.45 -83.07
CA GLY A 161 8.36 -19.32 -81.61
C GLY A 161 8.78 -17.92 -81.13
N LEU A 162 9.91 -17.40 -81.62
CA LEU A 162 10.37 -16.04 -81.31
C LEU A 162 9.38 -14.95 -81.77
N SER A 163 8.76 -15.13 -82.94
CA SER A 163 7.80 -14.18 -83.50
C SER A 163 6.50 -14.06 -82.68
N ASN A 164 6.21 -15.03 -81.80
CA ASN A 164 5.04 -15.02 -80.92
C ASN A 164 5.29 -14.36 -79.54
N LEU A 165 6.50 -13.83 -79.26
CA LEU A 165 6.76 -13.04 -78.03
C LEU A 165 6.10 -11.63 -78.03
N ALA A 166 5.07 -11.42 -78.85
CA ALA A 166 4.29 -10.17 -78.91
C ALA A 166 3.18 -10.06 -77.84
N ASN A 167 2.94 -11.08 -77.01
CA ASN A 167 2.08 -10.97 -75.81
C ASN A 167 2.35 -12.09 -74.79
N GLY A 168 2.57 -11.73 -73.51
CA GLY A 168 2.44 -12.68 -72.39
C GLY A 168 3.71 -13.41 -71.90
N ALA A 169 4.79 -12.68 -71.61
CA ALA A 169 5.87 -13.08 -70.68
C ALA A 169 6.84 -11.91 -70.44
N VAL A 170 7.13 -11.14 -71.49
CA VAL A 170 8.08 -10.01 -71.44
C VAL A 170 7.56 -8.84 -70.60
N LYS A 171 6.24 -8.66 -70.49
CA LYS A 171 5.66 -7.56 -69.70
C LYS A 171 5.86 -7.76 -68.19
N GLU A 172 5.66 -8.98 -67.68
CA GLU A 172 5.90 -9.31 -66.27
C GLU A 172 7.38 -9.22 -65.92
N ASN A 173 8.28 -9.68 -66.81
CA ASN A 173 9.72 -9.44 -66.64
C ASN A 173 10.10 -7.95 -66.73
N THR A 174 9.37 -7.13 -67.48
CA THR A 174 9.60 -5.67 -67.52
C THR A 174 9.17 -4.99 -66.22
N GLU A 175 8.05 -5.41 -65.63
CA GLU A 175 7.59 -4.91 -64.33
C GLU A 175 8.47 -5.45 -63.18
N ALA A 176 8.95 -6.70 -63.26
CA ALA A 176 9.93 -7.26 -62.32
C ALA A 176 11.30 -6.56 -62.41
N ILE A 177 11.80 -6.28 -63.62
CA ILE A 177 13.04 -5.49 -63.82
C ILE A 177 12.85 -4.06 -63.33
N LYS A 178 11.69 -3.44 -63.54
CA LYS A 178 11.40 -2.10 -63.02
C LYS A 178 11.33 -2.09 -61.49
N ASN A 179 10.63 -3.03 -60.87
CA ASN A 179 10.61 -3.17 -59.41
C ASN A 179 12.01 -3.47 -58.84
N ALA A 180 12.85 -4.22 -59.57
CA ALA A 180 14.25 -4.42 -59.21
C ALA A 180 15.08 -3.14 -59.37
N GLN A 181 14.82 -2.30 -60.38
CA GLN A 181 15.46 -0.99 -60.53
C GLN A 181 15.03 -0.01 -59.44
N ASP A 182 13.74 0.08 -59.12
CA ASP A 182 13.20 0.93 -58.04
C ASP A 182 13.73 0.45 -56.66
N ALA A 183 13.87 -0.86 -56.45
CA ALA A 183 14.52 -1.45 -55.29
C ALA A 183 16.03 -1.14 -55.25
N ILE A 184 16.73 -1.18 -56.39
CA ILE A 184 18.15 -0.79 -56.50
C ILE A 184 18.32 0.72 -56.25
N GLU A 185 17.42 1.59 -56.72
CA GLU A 185 17.48 3.03 -56.47
C GLU A 185 17.16 3.37 -55.00
N THR A 186 16.25 2.60 -54.38
CA THR A 186 16.01 2.63 -52.93
C THR A 186 17.24 2.13 -52.16
N LEU A 187 17.91 1.07 -52.61
CA LEU A 187 19.14 0.55 -52.00
C LEU A 187 20.34 1.50 -52.19
N ILE A 188 20.41 2.23 -53.31
CA ILE A 188 21.42 3.29 -53.54
C ILE A 188 21.15 4.49 -52.62
N THR A 189 19.89 4.84 -52.39
CA THR A 189 19.51 5.89 -51.45
C THR A 189 19.78 5.46 -50.01
N ALA A 190 19.49 4.20 -49.68
CA ALA A 190 19.83 3.60 -48.39
C ALA A 190 21.34 3.47 -48.18
N ASP A 191 22.13 3.11 -49.21
CA ASP A 191 23.60 3.09 -49.15
C ASP A 191 24.15 4.51 -48.96
N LYS A 192 23.54 5.53 -49.58
CA LYS A 192 23.93 6.93 -49.39
C LYS A 192 23.61 7.44 -47.98
N ASP A 193 22.50 7.00 -47.40
CA ASP A 193 22.19 7.25 -45.99
C ASP A 193 23.13 6.45 -45.08
N LEU A 194 23.42 5.18 -45.40
CA LEU A 194 24.39 4.35 -44.68
C LEU A 194 25.80 4.92 -44.74
N GLN A 195 26.21 5.55 -45.85
CA GLN A 195 27.47 6.27 -45.99
C GLN A 195 27.47 7.59 -45.20
N THR A 196 26.31 8.23 -45.05
CA THR A 196 26.14 9.41 -44.19
C THR A 196 26.21 9.02 -42.71
N GLN A 197 25.56 7.92 -42.33
CA GLN A 197 25.68 7.29 -41.01
C GLN A 197 27.11 6.79 -40.76
N LEU A 198 27.81 6.24 -41.77
CA LEU A 198 29.22 5.83 -41.69
C LEU A 198 30.16 7.02 -41.53
N ALA A 199 29.85 8.18 -42.12
CA ALA A 199 30.59 9.42 -41.89
C ALA A 199 30.35 9.95 -40.46
N ALA A 200 29.12 9.91 -39.96
CA ALA A 200 28.81 10.22 -38.57
C ALA A 200 29.49 9.23 -37.59
N LEU A 201 29.52 7.93 -37.92
CA LEU A 201 30.23 6.89 -37.18
C LEU A 201 31.75 7.04 -37.24
N LYS A 202 32.31 7.60 -38.33
CA LYS A 202 33.73 7.96 -38.40
C LYS A 202 34.07 9.14 -37.50
N LEU A 203 33.24 10.20 -37.49
CA LEU A 203 33.37 11.30 -36.53
C LEU A 203 33.20 10.82 -35.08
N TYR A 204 32.26 9.90 -34.84
CA TYR A 204 32.09 9.26 -33.53
C TYR A 204 33.29 8.36 -33.18
N ALA A 205 33.87 7.65 -34.15
CA ALA A 205 35.08 6.84 -33.95
C ALA A 205 36.33 7.70 -33.74
N GLU A 206 36.41 8.90 -34.31
CA GLU A 206 37.46 9.88 -34.01
C GLU A 206 37.29 10.43 -32.57
N GLY A 207 36.06 10.79 -32.15
CA GLY A 207 35.80 11.16 -30.75
C GLY A 207 36.03 10.03 -29.74
N VAL A 208 35.69 8.79 -30.09
CA VAL A 208 36.01 7.58 -29.29
C VAL A 208 37.51 7.29 -29.32
N LYS A 209 38.23 7.62 -30.40
CA LYS A 209 39.68 7.53 -30.45
C LYS A 209 40.34 8.54 -29.52
N ASP A 210 39.86 9.78 -29.46
CA ASP A 210 40.38 10.78 -28.51
C ASP A 210 40.16 10.33 -27.04
N ILE A 211 39.01 9.68 -26.75
CA ILE A 211 38.75 9.04 -25.44
C ILE A 211 39.66 7.82 -25.21
N ALA A 212 39.93 7.01 -26.24
CA ALA A 212 40.81 5.84 -26.14
C ALA A 212 42.29 6.22 -25.99
N ASP A 213 42.73 7.29 -26.65
CA ASP A 213 44.08 7.86 -26.49
C ASP A 213 44.23 8.56 -25.13
N ALA A 214 43.16 9.13 -24.55
CA ALA A 214 43.15 9.61 -23.16
C ALA A 214 43.22 8.47 -22.13
N ASN A 215 42.46 7.39 -22.33
CA ASN A 215 42.47 6.22 -21.44
C ASN A 215 43.72 5.32 -21.60
N LYS A 216 44.60 5.63 -22.56
CA LYS A 216 45.76 4.81 -22.92
C LYS A 216 46.80 4.71 -21.80
N GLU A 217 47.00 5.78 -21.04
CA GLU A 217 47.94 5.80 -19.91
C GLU A 217 47.40 4.98 -18.73
N ASP A 218 46.09 5.10 -18.43
CA ASP A 218 45.43 4.30 -17.39
C ASP A 218 45.38 2.80 -17.75
N ILE A 219 45.14 2.46 -19.02
CA ILE A 219 45.17 1.08 -19.49
C ILE A 219 46.60 0.50 -19.41
N ALA A 220 47.63 1.29 -19.74
CA ALA A 220 49.01 0.86 -19.60
C ALA A 220 49.39 0.59 -18.13
N ALA A 221 48.98 1.46 -17.20
CA ALA A 221 49.18 1.26 -15.76
C ALA A 221 48.42 0.01 -15.24
N ALA A 222 47.20 -0.22 -15.73
CA ALA A 222 46.44 -1.43 -15.42
C ALA A 222 47.09 -2.70 -16.02
N GLN A 223 47.71 -2.61 -17.20
CA GLN A 223 48.45 -3.71 -17.81
C GLN A 223 49.73 -4.04 -17.04
N GLU A 224 50.54 -3.06 -16.61
CA GLU A 224 51.71 -3.30 -15.75
C GLU A 224 51.30 -3.97 -14.42
N ALA A 225 50.19 -3.54 -13.81
CA ALA A 225 49.66 -4.16 -12.59
C ALA A 225 49.18 -5.61 -12.82
N ILE A 226 48.59 -5.90 -13.99
CA ILE A 226 48.18 -7.26 -14.39
C ILE A 226 49.40 -8.13 -14.71
N GLU A 227 50.43 -7.62 -15.37
CA GLU A 227 51.68 -8.36 -15.62
C GLU A 227 52.39 -8.69 -14.31
N ALA A 228 52.47 -7.75 -13.36
CA ALA A 228 53.00 -8.01 -12.02
C ALA A 228 52.22 -9.11 -11.28
N ALA A 229 50.88 -9.09 -11.34
CA ALA A 229 50.04 -10.12 -10.74
C ALA A 229 50.17 -11.48 -11.47
N GLN A 230 50.35 -11.47 -12.80
CA GLN A 230 50.63 -12.68 -13.58
C GLN A 230 51.99 -13.28 -13.23
N ASP A 231 53.02 -12.47 -12.96
CA ASP A 231 54.34 -12.93 -12.52
C ASP A 231 54.32 -13.49 -11.08
N GLU A 232 53.49 -12.95 -10.17
CA GLU A 232 53.26 -13.59 -8.86
C GLU A 232 52.50 -14.91 -8.98
N ILE A 233 51.44 -14.98 -9.79
CA ILE A 233 50.73 -16.23 -10.09
C ILE A 233 51.67 -17.25 -10.73
N LYS A 234 52.57 -16.80 -11.62
CA LYS A 234 53.58 -17.64 -12.26
C LYS A 234 54.64 -18.13 -11.29
N LYS A 235 55.11 -17.30 -10.34
CA LYS A 235 55.96 -17.76 -9.23
C LYS A 235 55.28 -18.86 -8.41
N LEU A 236 54.02 -18.66 -8.01
CA LEU A 236 53.25 -19.69 -7.29
C LEU A 236 53.06 -20.95 -8.12
N TRP A 237 52.85 -20.81 -9.44
CA TRP A 237 52.78 -21.94 -10.36
C TRP A 237 54.13 -22.66 -10.47
N ASP A 238 55.25 -21.94 -10.56
CA ASP A 238 56.60 -22.48 -10.58
C ASP A 238 56.98 -23.14 -9.23
N GLU A 239 56.50 -22.65 -8.08
CA GLU A 239 56.63 -23.31 -6.77
C GLU A 239 55.81 -24.61 -6.67
N ILE A 240 54.61 -24.64 -7.28
CA ILE A 240 53.76 -25.84 -7.35
C ILE A 240 54.36 -26.90 -8.31
N ASN A 241 54.96 -26.46 -9.42
CA ASN A 241 55.46 -27.31 -10.51
C ASN A 241 56.97 -27.61 -10.41
N GLY A 242 57.72 -26.90 -9.56
CA GLY A 242 59.17 -26.99 -9.43
C GLY A 242 59.68 -28.21 -8.67
N GLU A 243 61.01 -28.36 -8.61
CA GLU A 243 61.69 -29.45 -7.91
C GLU A 243 61.43 -29.38 -6.39
N GLY A 244 60.91 -30.48 -5.82
CA GLY A 244 60.42 -30.52 -4.44
C GLY A 244 59.03 -29.91 -4.23
N GLY A 245 58.42 -29.31 -5.25
CA GLY A 245 57.07 -28.79 -5.23
C GLY A 245 55.99 -29.87 -5.21
N LEU A 246 54.73 -29.47 -5.05
CA LEU A 246 53.59 -30.39 -4.86
C LEU A 246 53.46 -31.41 -6.01
N LYS A 247 53.75 -30.99 -7.24
CA LYS A 247 53.71 -31.87 -8.43
C LYS A 247 54.85 -32.89 -8.46
N ALA A 248 56.04 -32.53 -7.98
CA ALA A 248 57.16 -33.47 -7.84
C ALA A 248 56.83 -34.56 -6.82
N LEU A 249 56.28 -34.17 -5.66
CA LEU A 249 55.80 -35.11 -4.62
C LEU A 249 54.67 -36.03 -5.11
N ILE A 250 53.77 -35.53 -5.96
CA ILE A 250 52.75 -36.36 -6.63
C ILE A 250 53.40 -37.33 -7.64
N GLY A 251 54.43 -36.89 -8.36
CA GLY A 251 55.22 -37.73 -9.27
C GLY A 251 55.98 -38.84 -8.55
N GLU A 252 56.66 -38.53 -7.45
CA GLU A 252 57.35 -39.49 -6.59
C GLU A 252 56.38 -40.51 -5.98
N ASN A 253 55.24 -40.05 -5.44
CA ASN A 253 54.19 -40.95 -4.96
C ASN A 253 53.62 -41.83 -6.08
N LYS A 254 53.43 -41.29 -7.29
CA LYS A 254 53.02 -42.09 -8.46
C LYS A 254 54.08 -43.14 -8.81
N SER A 255 55.36 -42.79 -8.82
CA SER A 255 56.46 -43.73 -9.09
C SER A 255 56.58 -44.80 -8.01
N ALA A 256 56.36 -44.45 -6.73
CA ALA A 256 56.28 -45.41 -5.64
C ALA A 256 55.07 -46.35 -5.76
N ILE A 257 53.92 -45.84 -6.20
CA ILE A 257 52.72 -46.63 -6.50
C ILE A 257 52.93 -47.54 -7.73
N GLU A 258 53.61 -47.08 -8.78
CA GLU A 258 53.96 -47.91 -9.93
C GLU A 258 55.02 -48.97 -9.57
N ALA A 259 56.00 -48.65 -8.73
CA ALA A 259 56.95 -49.63 -8.19
C ALA A 259 56.26 -50.68 -7.31
N LEU A 260 55.34 -50.27 -6.42
CA LEU A 260 54.50 -51.17 -5.65
C LEU A 260 53.59 -52.02 -6.54
N LYS A 261 53.00 -51.44 -7.59
CA LYS A 261 52.17 -52.15 -8.56
C LYS A 261 52.97 -53.20 -9.33
N ASN A 262 54.21 -52.88 -9.73
CA ASN A 262 55.08 -53.80 -10.45
C ASN A 262 55.64 -54.90 -9.52
N SER A 263 55.99 -54.57 -8.26
CA SER A 263 56.29 -55.58 -7.24
C SER A 263 55.10 -56.50 -7.03
N THR A 264 53.90 -55.94 -6.80
CA THR A 264 52.66 -56.71 -6.60
C THR A 264 52.33 -57.56 -7.83
N ALA A 265 52.58 -57.07 -9.06
CA ALA A 265 52.38 -57.86 -10.27
C ALA A 265 53.39 -59.00 -10.40
N GLN A 266 54.65 -58.80 -9.99
CA GLN A 266 55.66 -59.87 -9.94
C GLN A 266 55.35 -60.87 -8.81
N ASP A 267 54.97 -60.40 -7.63
CA ASP A 267 54.55 -61.24 -6.50
C ASP A 267 53.30 -62.06 -6.87
N ILE A 268 52.36 -61.48 -7.63
CA ILE A 268 51.20 -62.19 -8.19
C ILE A 268 51.62 -63.20 -9.26
N ALA A 269 52.55 -62.87 -10.16
CA ALA A 269 53.05 -63.80 -11.16
C ALA A 269 53.82 -64.97 -10.53
N ASP A 270 54.68 -64.72 -9.54
CA ASP A 270 55.39 -65.72 -8.75
C ASP A 270 54.43 -66.59 -7.90
N LEU A 271 53.29 -66.03 -7.48
CA LEU A 271 52.18 -66.77 -6.88
C LEU A 271 51.40 -67.58 -7.91
N GLU A 272 51.15 -67.03 -9.10
CA GLU A 272 50.43 -67.69 -10.19
C GLU A 272 51.23 -68.87 -10.73
N ASP A 273 52.55 -68.74 -10.91
CA ASP A 273 53.45 -69.83 -11.27
C ASP A 273 53.49 -70.91 -10.18
N LYS A 274 53.63 -70.55 -8.89
CA LYS A 274 53.55 -71.52 -7.79
C LYS A 274 52.18 -72.19 -7.67
N ILE A 275 51.11 -71.43 -7.88
CA ILE A 275 49.74 -71.95 -7.92
C ILE A 275 49.61 -72.89 -9.10
N ASN A 276 50.17 -72.58 -10.27
CA ASN A 276 50.12 -73.45 -11.46
C ASN A 276 50.97 -74.72 -11.29
N ASP A 277 52.15 -74.65 -10.67
CA ASP A 277 52.98 -75.82 -10.32
C ASP A 277 52.26 -76.72 -9.31
N GLU A 278 51.69 -76.15 -8.23
CA GLU A 278 50.83 -76.88 -7.28
C GLU A 278 49.58 -77.42 -7.99
N LEU A 279 48.96 -76.66 -8.88
CA LEU A 279 47.76 -77.07 -9.63
C LEU A 279 48.08 -78.18 -10.62
N ASP A 280 49.28 -78.25 -11.20
CA ASP A 280 49.73 -79.31 -12.10
C ASP A 280 50.13 -80.57 -11.32
N ALA A 281 50.76 -80.42 -10.14
CA ALA A 281 50.93 -81.53 -9.19
C ALA A 281 49.57 -82.08 -8.73
N ILE A 282 48.65 -81.20 -8.33
CA ILE A 282 47.27 -81.53 -7.97
C ILE A 282 46.50 -82.13 -9.16
N LYS A 283 46.70 -81.67 -10.41
CA LYS A 283 46.11 -82.31 -11.61
C LYS A 283 46.67 -83.71 -11.83
N SER A 284 47.97 -83.93 -11.59
CA SER A 284 48.62 -85.24 -11.68
C SER A 284 48.05 -86.21 -10.63
N ASP A 285 47.97 -85.77 -9.37
CA ASP A 285 47.35 -86.53 -8.28
C ASP A 285 45.86 -86.75 -8.52
N ILE A 286 45.12 -85.74 -9.00
CA ILE A 286 43.73 -85.87 -9.46
C ILE A 286 43.64 -86.88 -10.61
N SER A 287 44.62 -86.98 -11.51
CA SER A 287 44.59 -87.96 -12.60
C SER A 287 44.84 -89.38 -12.10
N GLY A 288 45.72 -89.57 -11.10
CA GLY A 288 45.90 -90.83 -10.39
C GLY A 288 44.65 -91.23 -9.60
N ILE A 289 44.14 -90.31 -8.78
CA ILE A 289 42.88 -90.42 -8.05
C ILE A 289 41.71 -90.65 -9.00
N GLN A 290 41.68 -90.09 -10.21
CA GLN A 290 40.68 -90.39 -11.23
C GLN A 290 40.81 -91.81 -11.78
N GLY A 291 42.02 -92.39 -11.84
CA GLY A 291 42.23 -93.80 -12.18
C GLY A 291 41.66 -94.74 -11.11
N ASP A 292 41.97 -94.47 -9.84
CA ASP A 292 41.45 -95.24 -8.71
C ASP A 292 39.95 -95.03 -8.52
N ILE A 293 39.46 -93.78 -8.66
CA ILE A 293 38.03 -93.45 -8.72
C ILE A 293 37.38 -94.16 -9.89
N ARG A 294 37.95 -94.27 -11.10
CA ARG A 294 37.30 -95.07 -12.17
C ARG A 294 37.10 -96.52 -11.77
N THR A 295 38.11 -97.14 -11.14
CA THR A 295 38.05 -98.52 -10.67
C THR A 295 37.01 -98.70 -9.55
N ILE A 296 37.08 -97.86 -8.51
CA ILE A 296 36.16 -97.85 -7.37
C ILE A 296 34.74 -97.48 -7.83
N ASN A 297 34.59 -96.48 -8.70
CA ASN A 297 33.32 -96.05 -9.26
C ASN A 297 32.72 -97.14 -10.16
N SER A 298 33.48 -97.96 -10.89
CA SER A 298 32.87 -99.12 -11.58
C SER A 298 32.26 -100.14 -10.61
N GLN A 299 32.87 -100.39 -9.45
CA GLN A 299 32.34 -101.33 -8.44
C GLN A 299 31.20 -100.70 -7.61
N ILE A 300 31.34 -99.42 -7.26
CA ILE A 300 30.28 -98.62 -6.64
C ILE A 300 29.11 -98.48 -7.62
N ILE A 301 29.29 -98.21 -8.91
CA ILE A 301 28.19 -98.08 -9.88
C ILE A 301 27.28 -99.31 -9.86
N THR A 302 27.79 -100.53 -9.71
CA THR A 302 26.92 -101.73 -9.64
C THR A 302 26.16 -101.81 -8.32
N ILE A 303 26.80 -101.67 -7.16
CA ILE A 303 26.15 -101.80 -5.84
C ILE A 303 25.27 -100.57 -5.53
N ASN A 304 25.75 -99.39 -5.89
CA ASN A 304 25.06 -98.12 -5.79
C ASN A 304 23.92 -98.03 -6.81
N ALA A 305 23.95 -98.68 -7.97
CA ALA A 305 22.75 -98.74 -8.84
C ALA A 305 21.57 -99.41 -8.13
N ASP A 306 21.80 -100.55 -7.47
CA ASP A 306 20.75 -101.28 -6.75
C ASP A 306 20.31 -100.53 -5.48
N LEU A 307 21.27 -100.00 -4.70
CA LEU A 307 20.98 -99.25 -3.47
C LEU A 307 20.38 -97.86 -3.74
N VAL A 308 20.83 -97.15 -4.78
CA VAL A 308 20.23 -95.90 -5.26
C VAL A 308 18.86 -96.18 -5.85
N SER A 309 18.60 -97.28 -6.56
CA SER A 309 17.24 -97.58 -7.01
C SER A 309 16.26 -97.68 -5.83
N LEU A 310 16.63 -98.40 -4.76
CA LEU A 310 15.80 -98.51 -3.57
C LEU A 310 15.71 -97.19 -2.77
N HIS A 311 16.83 -96.48 -2.56
CA HIS A 311 16.85 -95.22 -1.81
C HIS A 311 16.15 -94.08 -2.57
N THR A 312 16.29 -94.03 -3.89
CA THR A 312 15.56 -93.11 -4.77
C THR A 312 14.07 -93.40 -4.67
N LEU A 313 13.64 -94.66 -4.80
CA LEU A 313 12.23 -95.02 -4.62
C LEU A 313 11.70 -94.62 -3.21
N MET A 314 12.48 -94.82 -2.15
CA MET A 314 12.07 -94.42 -0.79
C MET A 314 12.05 -92.90 -0.54
N THR A 315 12.89 -92.11 -1.21
CA THR A 315 12.98 -90.64 -0.99
C THR A 315 12.18 -89.83 -2.00
N CYS A 316 11.98 -90.35 -3.21
CA CYS A 316 11.31 -89.68 -4.32
C CYS A 316 9.84 -90.10 -4.47
N ARG A 317 9.35 -91.11 -3.75
CA ARG A 317 7.93 -91.53 -3.80
C ARG A 317 7.06 -90.73 -2.84
N LEU A 318 6.01 -90.11 -3.38
CA LEU A 318 4.99 -89.43 -2.59
C LEU A 318 4.12 -90.48 -1.87
N THR A 319 3.73 -90.20 -0.62
CA THR A 319 2.94 -91.13 0.21
C THR A 319 1.60 -90.54 0.65
N SER A 320 1.51 -89.23 0.86
CA SER A 320 0.24 -88.54 1.10
C SER A 320 0.26 -87.09 0.63
N ILE A 321 -0.93 -86.56 0.34
CA ILE A 321 -1.20 -85.15 0.02
C ILE A 321 -2.31 -84.68 0.96
N THR A 322 -2.17 -83.51 1.58
CA THR A 322 -3.16 -82.91 2.48
C THR A 322 -3.38 -81.45 2.09
N PHE A 323 -4.63 -80.98 2.06
CA PHE A 323 -4.94 -79.59 1.73
C PHE A 323 -4.57 -78.65 2.90
N ALA A 324 -4.16 -77.43 2.55
CA ALA A 324 -3.95 -76.33 3.48
C ALA A 324 -4.95 -75.21 3.13
N PRO A 325 -6.08 -75.08 3.85
CA PRO A 325 -7.15 -74.16 3.48
C PRO A 325 -6.82 -72.70 3.79
N ASP A 326 -6.80 -71.86 2.76
CA ASP A 326 -6.81 -70.39 2.91
C ASP A 326 -8.22 -69.85 3.25
N TYR A 327 -9.28 -70.61 2.94
CA TYR A 327 -10.67 -70.23 3.18
C TYR A 327 -11.47 -71.39 3.80
N ILE A 328 -12.34 -71.03 4.75
CA ILE A 328 -13.36 -71.91 5.33
C ILE A 328 -14.71 -71.22 5.14
N VAL A 329 -15.64 -71.86 4.45
CA VAL A 329 -16.99 -71.34 4.16
C VAL A 329 -18.00 -72.26 4.82
N ASP A 330 -18.87 -71.69 5.66
CA ASP A 330 -19.88 -72.42 6.44
C ASP A 330 -19.35 -73.64 7.24
N GLY A 331 -18.08 -73.55 7.67
CA GLY A 331 -17.39 -74.61 8.41
C GLY A 331 -16.71 -75.69 7.55
N VAL A 332 -16.70 -75.54 6.22
CA VAL A 332 -16.07 -76.47 5.27
C VAL A 332 -14.86 -75.82 4.60
N GLU A 333 -13.76 -76.57 4.49
CA GLU A 333 -12.55 -76.14 3.78
C GLU A 333 -12.82 -75.91 2.29
N ALA A 334 -12.43 -74.76 1.76
CA ALA A 334 -12.80 -74.30 0.43
C ALA A 334 -11.64 -73.68 -0.36
N ILE A 335 -11.64 -73.91 -1.68
CA ILE A 335 -10.87 -73.11 -2.64
C ILE A 335 -11.82 -72.04 -3.20
N LYS A 336 -11.50 -70.76 -2.99
CA LYS A 336 -12.28 -69.64 -3.53
C LYS A 336 -11.88 -69.33 -4.98
N PHE A 337 -12.86 -69.30 -5.87
CA PHE A 337 -12.71 -68.86 -7.26
C PHE A 337 -13.52 -67.59 -7.52
N ASN A 338 -12.87 -66.51 -7.96
CA ASN A 338 -13.56 -65.32 -8.43
C ASN A 338 -13.81 -65.44 -9.95
N SER A 339 -15.08 -65.47 -10.35
CA SER A 339 -15.49 -65.79 -11.73
C SER A 339 -16.47 -64.79 -12.30
N LEU A 340 -16.43 -64.57 -13.61
CA LEU A 340 -17.39 -63.75 -14.37
C LEU A 340 -18.16 -64.65 -15.34
N LYS A 341 -19.49 -64.72 -15.19
CA LYS A 341 -20.40 -65.37 -16.17
C LYS A 341 -21.06 -64.33 -17.08
N TYR A 342 -21.10 -64.62 -18.36
CA TYR A 342 -21.69 -63.76 -19.39
C TYR A 342 -22.19 -64.58 -20.58
N ALA A 343 -22.79 -63.91 -21.55
CA ALA A 343 -22.90 -64.39 -22.93
C ALA A 343 -22.46 -63.25 -23.86
N PRO A 344 -22.00 -63.55 -25.09
CA PRO A 344 -21.57 -62.53 -26.04
C PRO A 344 -22.70 -61.52 -26.31
N MET A 345 -22.38 -60.22 -26.22
CA MET A 345 -23.31 -59.18 -26.65
C MET A 345 -23.59 -59.29 -28.15
N GLY A 346 -24.83 -58.96 -28.55
CA GLY A 346 -25.19 -58.88 -29.97
C GLY A 346 -24.33 -57.87 -30.74
N SER A 347 -24.09 -58.15 -32.02
CA SER A 347 -23.31 -57.28 -32.91
C SER A 347 -23.91 -55.88 -33.08
N GLY A 348 -25.24 -55.74 -32.96
CA GLY A 348 -25.92 -54.45 -33.01
C GLY A 348 -25.57 -53.54 -31.83
N GLU A 349 -25.27 -52.28 -32.11
CA GLU A 349 -24.80 -51.27 -31.14
C GLU A 349 -25.83 -50.82 -30.09
N ASN A 350 -27.07 -51.30 -30.21
CA ASN A 350 -28.15 -51.11 -29.25
C ASN A 350 -28.66 -52.44 -28.68
N ALA A 351 -27.91 -53.53 -28.84
CA ALA A 351 -28.24 -54.82 -28.24
C ALA A 351 -28.22 -54.72 -26.70
N ALA A 352 -29.28 -55.22 -26.06
CA ALA A 352 -29.33 -55.32 -24.60
C ALA A 352 -28.24 -56.26 -24.06
N ILE A 353 -27.82 -56.04 -22.82
CA ILE A 353 -26.91 -56.94 -22.11
C ILE A 353 -27.63 -58.29 -21.92
N PRO A 354 -27.07 -59.42 -22.40
CA PRO A 354 -27.69 -60.73 -22.24
C PRO A 354 -27.84 -61.11 -20.77
N THR A 355 -28.97 -61.71 -20.40
CA THR A 355 -29.27 -62.21 -19.04
C THR A 355 -29.13 -63.74 -18.90
N ASN A 356 -29.10 -64.47 -20.03
CA ASN A 356 -28.85 -65.91 -20.07
C ASN A 356 -27.37 -66.14 -20.38
N TYR A 357 -26.63 -66.75 -19.46
CA TYR A 357 -25.16 -66.89 -19.55
C TYR A 357 -24.74 -68.25 -20.11
N SER A 358 -23.76 -68.23 -21.01
CA SER A 358 -23.26 -69.42 -21.73
C SER A 358 -21.73 -69.52 -21.75
N ILE A 359 -21.02 -68.51 -21.23
CA ILE A 359 -19.57 -68.44 -21.14
C ILE A 359 -19.20 -67.98 -19.73
N SER A 360 -18.02 -68.39 -19.27
CA SER A 360 -17.43 -67.87 -18.04
C SER A 360 -15.91 -67.82 -18.12
N THR A 361 -15.31 -66.77 -17.58
CA THR A 361 -13.87 -66.65 -17.29
C THR A 361 -13.66 -66.46 -15.79
N ALA A 362 -12.45 -66.69 -15.29
CA ALA A 362 -12.12 -66.59 -13.87
C ALA A 362 -10.67 -66.16 -13.66
N ALA A 363 -10.43 -65.43 -12.58
CA ALA A 363 -9.08 -65.20 -12.07
C ALA A 363 -8.49 -66.52 -11.53
N LEU A 364 -7.16 -66.66 -11.59
CA LEU A 364 -6.48 -67.85 -11.07
C LEU A 364 -6.58 -67.92 -9.55
N ALA A 365 -7.26 -68.94 -9.03
CA ALA A 365 -7.24 -69.27 -7.61
C ALA A 365 -5.91 -69.92 -7.24
N THR A 366 -5.55 -69.89 -5.96
CA THR A 366 -4.43 -70.68 -5.41
C THR A 366 -5.01 -71.79 -4.56
N ALA A 367 -4.49 -73.01 -4.71
CA ALA A 367 -4.82 -74.16 -3.87
C ALA A 367 -3.52 -74.77 -3.33
N SER A 368 -3.40 -74.77 -2.00
CA SER A 368 -2.16 -75.01 -1.29
C SER A 368 -2.20 -76.38 -0.60
N TYR A 369 -1.13 -77.18 -0.69
CA TYR A 369 -1.11 -78.56 -0.18
C TYR A 369 0.19 -78.91 0.53
N HIS A 370 0.11 -79.62 1.66
CA HIS A 370 1.26 -80.30 2.25
C HIS A 370 1.49 -81.66 1.58
N PHE A 371 2.74 -81.91 1.19
CA PHE A 371 3.19 -83.16 0.56
C PHE A 371 4.02 -83.96 1.56
N ASN A 372 3.90 -85.30 1.56
CA ASN A 372 4.70 -86.18 2.42
C ASN A 372 5.43 -87.27 1.60
N PRO A 373 6.78 -87.28 1.57
CA PRO A 373 7.69 -86.34 2.22
C PRO A 373 7.64 -84.94 1.57
N ALA A 374 7.89 -83.90 2.36
CA ALA A 374 7.92 -82.51 1.87
C ALA A 374 9.06 -82.25 0.87
N SER A 375 10.06 -83.15 0.81
CA SER A 375 11.17 -83.15 -0.16
C SER A 375 10.80 -83.76 -1.52
N PHE A 376 9.54 -84.08 -1.78
CA PHE A 376 9.11 -84.68 -3.05
C PHE A 376 9.44 -83.77 -4.25
N LYS A 377 10.17 -84.31 -5.24
CA LYS A 377 10.47 -83.60 -6.49
C LYS A 377 9.22 -83.51 -7.35
N LEU A 378 8.66 -82.31 -7.52
CA LEU A 378 7.38 -82.10 -8.22
C LEU A 378 7.35 -82.65 -9.67
N GLY A 379 8.49 -82.71 -10.36
CA GLY A 379 8.58 -83.31 -11.71
C GLY A 379 8.39 -84.83 -11.78
N ASN A 380 8.43 -85.53 -10.65
CA ASN A 380 8.24 -86.99 -10.55
C ASN A 380 6.76 -87.41 -10.44
N ALA A 381 5.83 -86.48 -10.71
CA ALA A 381 4.42 -86.79 -10.90
C ALA A 381 3.83 -85.98 -12.05
N ASP A 382 2.76 -86.50 -12.66
CA ASP A 382 1.79 -85.70 -13.39
C ASP A 382 0.59 -85.42 -12.49
N TYR A 383 0.13 -84.17 -12.49
CA TYR A 383 -0.93 -83.71 -11.60
C TYR A 383 -2.24 -83.51 -12.34
N SER A 384 -3.34 -83.97 -11.73
CA SER A 384 -4.70 -83.75 -12.20
C SER A 384 -5.62 -83.49 -11.01
N TYR A 385 -6.81 -82.96 -11.26
CA TYR A 385 -7.87 -82.89 -10.26
C TYR A 385 -8.95 -83.92 -10.55
N LEU A 386 -9.43 -84.56 -9.49
CA LEU A 386 -10.62 -85.41 -9.51
C LEU A 386 -11.80 -84.60 -8.98
N ASP A 387 -12.90 -84.58 -9.73
CA ASP A 387 -14.11 -83.85 -9.38
C ASP A 387 -15.18 -84.77 -8.78
N ARG A 388 -15.96 -84.26 -7.82
CA ARG A 388 -17.08 -84.99 -7.22
C ARG A 388 -18.13 -84.03 -6.67
N SER A 389 -19.39 -84.18 -7.13
CA SER A 389 -20.52 -83.49 -6.49
C SER A 389 -20.91 -84.24 -5.22
N ALA A 390 -20.77 -83.60 -4.06
CA ALA A 390 -21.35 -84.06 -2.82
C ALA A 390 -22.75 -83.46 -2.67
N THR A 391 -23.71 -84.27 -2.24
CA THR A 391 -25.05 -83.79 -1.87
C THR A 391 -25.12 -83.62 -0.37
N VAL A 392 -25.75 -82.55 0.11
CA VAL A 392 -26.23 -82.47 1.49
C VAL A 392 -27.53 -83.30 1.59
N ILE A 393 -27.40 -84.63 1.33
CA ILE A 393 -28.44 -85.67 1.42
C ILE A 393 -29.75 -85.31 0.64
N ASN A 394 -29.84 -85.41 -0.70
CA ASN A 394 -29.93 -86.70 -1.44
C ASN A 394 -29.78 -86.60 -3.00
N THR A 395 -28.93 -87.47 -3.57
CA THR A 395 -28.92 -88.01 -4.96
C THR A 395 -28.68 -87.13 -6.23
N ARG A 396 -27.63 -87.53 -7.00
CA ARG A 396 -27.34 -87.36 -8.46
C ARG A 396 -27.30 -85.91 -9.04
N ALA A 397 -26.74 -85.62 -10.22
CA ALA A 397 -25.49 -85.98 -10.93
C ALA A 397 -25.42 -85.09 -12.22
N ALA A 398 -24.31 -84.83 -12.92
CA ALA A 398 -22.88 -85.00 -12.69
C ALA A 398 -22.09 -84.20 -13.78
N ALA A 399 -20.84 -83.79 -13.50
CA ALA A 399 -19.89 -83.27 -14.50
C ALA A 399 -18.45 -83.55 -14.04
N SER A 400 -17.54 -83.81 -14.98
CA SER A 400 -16.09 -83.98 -14.73
C SER A 400 -15.31 -82.79 -15.29
N GLN A 401 -14.17 -82.46 -14.66
CA GLN A 401 -13.26 -81.35 -14.96
C GLN A 401 -13.85 -79.96 -14.68
N TRP A 402 -13.91 -79.56 -13.40
CA TRP A 402 -14.35 -78.23 -12.96
C TRP A 402 -13.23 -77.21 -12.82
N VAL A 403 -11.99 -77.69 -12.67
CA VAL A 403 -10.80 -76.87 -12.49
C VAL A 403 -9.67 -77.39 -13.39
N GLN A 404 -8.80 -76.50 -13.82
CA GLN A 404 -7.59 -76.82 -14.57
C GLN A 404 -6.38 -76.22 -13.88
N ILE A 405 -5.28 -76.98 -13.78
CA ILE A 405 -4.00 -76.47 -13.31
C ILE A 405 -3.41 -75.56 -14.41
N SER A 406 -3.04 -74.35 -14.04
CA SER A 406 -2.40 -73.37 -14.92
C SER A 406 -0.95 -73.17 -14.50
N GLY A 407 -0.01 -73.40 -15.42
CA GLY A 407 1.42 -73.39 -15.14
C GLY A 407 1.91 -74.63 -14.36
N THR A 408 3.10 -74.52 -13.77
CA THR A 408 3.71 -75.58 -12.94
C THR A 408 3.47 -75.31 -11.45
N PRO A 409 3.30 -76.36 -10.62
CA PRO A 409 3.19 -76.18 -9.17
C PRO A 409 4.51 -75.69 -8.58
N VAL A 410 4.41 -74.86 -7.53
CA VAL A 410 5.57 -74.20 -6.90
C VAL A 410 5.64 -74.57 -5.43
N ALA A 411 6.83 -74.92 -4.94
CA ALA A 411 7.06 -75.15 -3.51
C ALA A 411 7.16 -73.80 -2.77
N ASN A 412 6.27 -73.57 -1.80
CA ASN A 412 6.24 -72.38 -0.98
C ASN A 412 6.95 -72.64 0.35
N ALA A 413 8.20 -72.20 0.44
CA ALA A 413 9.06 -72.43 1.61
C ALA A 413 8.57 -71.71 2.89
N ALA A 414 7.75 -70.67 2.79
CA ALA A 414 7.28 -69.89 3.93
C ALA A 414 6.11 -70.57 4.66
N THR A 415 5.21 -71.22 3.91
CA THR A 415 4.05 -71.96 4.42
C THR A 415 4.29 -73.46 4.54
N GLY A 416 5.34 -73.99 3.90
CA GLY A 416 5.60 -75.43 3.82
C GLY A 416 4.61 -76.17 2.91
N THR A 417 4.00 -75.47 1.95
CA THR A 417 3.01 -76.01 1.00
C THR A 417 3.60 -76.11 -0.42
N VAL A 418 2.88 -76.84 -1.27
CA VAL A 418 3.00 -76.78 -2.72
C VAL A 418 1.75 -76.09 -3.24
N ASP A 419 1.94 -75.01 -3.98
CA ASP A 419 0.87 -74.12 -4.40
C ASP A 419 0.54 -74.38 -5.89
N PHE A 420 -0.73 -74.67 -6.16
CA PHE A 420 -1.26 -74.88 -7.51
C PHE A 420 -2.11 -73.67 -7.91
N LYS A 421 -1.84 -73.08 -9.07
CA LYS A 421 -2.72 -72.06 -9.66
C LYS A 421 -3.81 -72.76 -10.46
N LEU A 422 -5.07 -72.50 -10.11
CA LEU A 422 -6.24 -73.16 -10.67
C LEU A 422 -7.12 -72.18 -11.45
N LEU A 423 -7.48 -72.55 -12.66
CA LEU A 423 -8.51 -71.88 -13.46
C LEU A 423 -9.86 -72.60 -13.26
N ARG A 424 -10.92 -71.85 -12.95
CA ARG A 424 -12.29 -72.38 -12.86
C ARG A 424 -12.89 -72.56 -14.26
N LEU A 425 -13.31 -73.78 -14.59
CA LEU A 425 -13.92 -74.10 -15.88
C LEU A 425 -15.45 -74.05 -15.82
N ASN A 426 -16.08 -73.41 -16.81
CA ASN A 426 -17.52 -73.51 -17.09
C ASN A 426 -18.45 -73.23 -15.89
N VAL A 427 -18.11 -72.29 -14.99
CA VAL A 427 -18.94 -71.98 -13.81
C VAL A 427 -20.36 -71.55 -14.19
N HIS A 428 -20.57 -70.96 -15.37
CA HIS A 428 -21.89 -70.57 -15.90
C HIS A 428 -22.91 -71.72 -15.96
N SER A 429 -22.46 -72.98 -16.08
CA SER A 429 -23.30 -74.18 -16.18
C SER A 429 -22.94 -75.27 -15.15
N THR A 430 -21.84 -75.12 -14.41
CA THR A 430 -21.34 -76.11 -13.42
C THR A 430 -21.48 -75.68 -11.97
N GLN A 431 -22.09 -74.51 -11.67
CA GLN A 431 -22.47 -74.15 -10.29
C GLN A 431 -23.34 -75.27 -9.68
N PRO A 432 -23.12 -75.63 -8.40
CA PRO A 432 -23.99 -76.58 -7.72
C PRO A 432 -25.38 -75.99 -7.49
N ALA A 433 -26.38 -76.85 -7.32
CA ALA A 433 -27.68 -76.44 -6.79
C ALA A 433 -27.57 -76.04 -5.31
N GLU A 434 -28.58 -75.33 -4.79
CA GLU A 434 -28.60 -74.77 -3.43
C GLU A 434 -28.43 -75.81 -2.30
N ASP A 435 -28.66 -77.10 -2.58
CA ASP A 435 -28.50 -78.26 -1.68
C ASP A 435 -27.20 -79.08 -1.90
N LYS A 436 -26.29 -78.60 -2.77
CA LYS A 436 -25.13 -79.36 -3.25
C LYS A 436 -23.84 -78.55 -3.12
N VAL A 437 -22.72 -79.28 -3.01
CA VAL A 437 -21.38 -78.69 -3.02
C VAL A 437 -20.51 -79.45 -4.01
N ASN A 438 -19.84 -78.70 -4.88
CA ASN A 438 -18.81 -79.25 -5.75
C ASN A 438 -17.52 -79.41 -4.94
N MET A 439 -16.92 -80.60 -4.93
CA MET A 439 -15.64 -80.86 -4.28
C MET A 439 -14.60 -81.42 -5.25
N VAL A 440 -13.35 -81.01 -5.11
CA VAL A 440 -12.23 -81.49 -5.92
C VAL A 440 -11.12 -82.06 -5.05
N ALA A 441 -10.34 -83.00 -5.59
CA ALA A 441 -9.17 -83.58 -4.94
C ALA A 441 -7.98 -83.56 -5.90
N LEU A 442 -6.80 -83.16 -5.41
CA LEU A 442 -5.56 -83.22 -6.18
C LEU A 442 -5.09 -84.68 -6.25
N GLN A 443 -4.86 -85.18 -7.46
CA GLN A 443 -4.24 -86.47 -7.72
C GLN A 443 -2.86 -86.27 -8.37
N ALA A 444 -1.86 -86.94 -7.82
CA ALA A 444 -0.51 -87.05 -8.37
C ALA A 444 -0.30 -88.48 -8.88
N THR A 445 -0.18 -88.64 -10.20
CA THR A 445 0.22 -89.89 -10.85
C THR A 445 1.74 -89.94 -10.90
N LEU A 446 2.35 -90.84 -10.14
CA LEU A 446 3.80 -90.87 -9.98
C LEU A 446 4.48 -91.41 -11.25
N LYS A 447 5.70 -90.94 -11.52
CA LYS A 447 6.52 -91.32 -12.69
C LYS A 447 8.02 -91.15 -12.42
N GLY A 448 8.84 -91.71 -13.31
CA GLY A 448 10.30 -91.64 -13.21
C GLY A 448 10.79 -92.22 -11.87
N ASP A 449 11.74 -91.54 -11.24
CA ASP A 449 12.35 -91.87 -9.94
C ASP A 449 11.36 -92.19 -8.79
N ALA A 450 10.07 -91.86 -8.90
CA ALA A 450 9.04 -92.14 -7.90
C ALA A 450 8.34 -93.51 -8.05
N VAL A 451 8.66 -94.29 -9.08
CA VAL A 451 8.00 -95.56 -9.45
C VAL A 451 9.05 -96.61 -9.80
N ASP A 452 8.85 -97.86 -9.37
CA ASP A 452 9.78 -98.95 -9.66
C ASP A 452 9.64 -99.46 -11.11
N LYS A 453 10.67 -100.16 -11.62
CA LYS A 453 10.86 -100.50 -13.04
C LYS A 453 9.72 -101.30 -13.68
N ASP A 454 8.97 -102.06 -12.89
CA ASP A 454 7.82 -102.87 -13.33
C ASP A 454 6.47 -102.40 -12.71
N GLU A 455 6.46 -101.28 -11.99
CA GLU A 455 5.27 -100.74 -11.32
C GLU A 455 4.51 -99.76 -12.23
N THR A 456 3.18 -99.85 -12.29
CA THR A 456 2.33 -98.99 -13.15
C THR A 456 1.07 -98.53 -12.42
N ASN A 457 0.53 -97.37 -12.83
CA ASN A 457 -0.69 -96.75 -12.29
C ASN A 457 -0.62 -96.35 -10.79
N VAL A 458 0.55 -95.94 -10.30
CA VAL A 458 0.70 -95.43 -8.93
C VAL A 458 0.14 -94.02 -8.81
N VAL A 459 -0.92 -93.85 -8.02
CA VAL A 459 -1.56 -92.55 -7.77
C VAL A 459 -1.64 -92.24 -6.27
N VAL A 460 -1.40 -90.99 -5.91
CA VAL A 460 -1.65 -90.44 -4.57
C VAL A 460 -2.69 -89.33 -4.71
N THR A 461 -3.76 -89.38 -3.92
CA THR A 461 -4.89 -88.43 -4.00
C THR A 461 -5.11 -87.76 -2.65
N SER A 462 -5.34 -86.45 -2.64
CA SER A 462 -5.72 -85.69 -1.45
C SER A 462 -7.14 -86.04 -0.96
N PRO A 463 -7.54 -85.61 0.24
CA PRO A 463 -8.96 -85.43 0.56
C PRO A 463 -9.66 -84.54 -0.48
N TYR A 464 -10.97 -84.73 -0.64
CA TYR A 464 -11.82 -83.83 -1.42
C TYR A 464 -12.11 -82.56 -0.60
N VAL A 465 -11.98 -81.39 -1.25
CA VAL A 465 -12.17 -80.05 -0.66
C VAL A 465 -13.18 -79.27 -1.48
N SER A 466 -13.92 -78.33 -0.86
CA SER A 466 -15.03 -77.67 -1.55
C SER A 466 -14.56 -76.58 -2.54
N ILE A 467 -15.32 -76.37 -3.61
CA ILE A 467 -15.24 -75.20 -4.48
C ILE A 467 -16.21 -74.16 -3.92
N TYR A 468 -15.71 -72.96 -3.66
CA TYR A 468 -16.54 -71.78 -3.43
C TYR A 468 -16.44 -70.85 -4.64
N ASP A 469 -17.58 -70.69 -5.35
CA ASP A 469 -17.69 -69.87 -6.55
C ASP A 469 -18.23 -68.47 -6.19
N ASP A 470 -17.37 -67.45 -6.21
CA ASP A 470 -17.76 -66.04 -6.10
C ASP A 470 -18.01 -65.50 -7.52
N VAL A 471 -19.28 -65.51 -7.95
CA VAL A 471 -19.66 -65.37 -9.37
C VAL A 471 -20.36 -64.06 -9.67
N LEU A 472 -19.68 -63.23 -10.44
CA LEU A 472 -20.19 -61.99 -11.01
C LEU A 472 -21.03 -62.29 -12.25
N ALA A 473 -22.19 -61.68 -12.36
CA ALA A 473 -23.09 -61.79 -13.50
C ALA A 473 -22.88 -60.62 -14.48
N ALA A 474 -23.55 -60.68 -15.63
CA ALA A 474 -23.39 -59.65 -16.64
C ALA A 474 -23.72 -58.20 -16.18
N PRO A 475 -24.81 -57.93 -15.44
CA PRO A 475 -25.12 -56.56 -15.03
C PRO A 475 -24.09 -55.95 -14.06
N ASP A 476 -23.19 -56.73 -13.47
CA ASP A 476 -22.26 -56.27 -12.42
C ASP A 476 -20.97 -55.64 -12.98
N VAL A 477 -20.86 -55.55 -14.31
CA VAL A 477 -19.67 -55.01 -15.01
C VAL A 477 -20.09 -53.92 -16.01
N ARG A 478 -19.49 -52.73 -15.91
CA ARG A 478 -19.68 -51.60 -16.84
C ARG A 478 -18.35 -51.06 -17.35
N ILE A 479 -18.34 -50.45 -18.53
CA ILE A 479 -17.19 -49.68 -19.01
C ILE A 479 -17.41 -48.22 -18.61
N SER A 480 -16.36 -47.52 -18.20
CA SER A 480 -16.46 -46.27 -17.43
C SER A 480 -15.29 -45.32 -17.69
N ASP A 481 -15.51 -44.03 -17.44
CA ASP A 481 -14.44 -43.05 -17.30
C ASP A 481 -13.61 -43.38 -16.04
N LYS A 482 -12.30 -43.49 -16.20
CA LYS A 482 -11.36 -43.90 -15.14
C LYS A 482 -11.20 -42.83 -14.05
N ALA A 483 -11.25 -41.56 -14.42
CA ALA A 483 -11.01 -40.43 -13.51
C ALA A 483 -12.16 -40.22 -12.50
N THR A 484 -13.41 -40.44 -12.92
CA THR A 484 -14.61 -40.25 -12.09
C THR A 484 -15.05 -41.51 -11.34
N LEU A 485 -14.54 -42.69 -11.73
CA LEU A 485 -14.88 -43.99 -11.13
C LEU A 485 -14.68 -44.03 -9.61
N VAL A 486 -13.60 -43.40 -9.11
CA VAL A 486 -13.26 -43.35 -7.67
C VAL A 486 -14.29 -42.67 -6.76
N SER A 487 -15.29 -41.98 -7.32
CA SER A 487 -16.31 -41.26 -6.55
C SER A 487 -17.52 -42.11 -6.11
N GLY A 488 -17.61 -43.37 -6.53
CA GLY A 488 -18.73 -44.24 -6.13
C GLY A 488 -20.04 -44.02 -6.88
N ALA A 489 -20.02 -43.35 -8.03
CA ALA A 489 -21.22 -42.88 -8.72
C ALA A 489 -21.46 -43.54 -10.10
N ASP A 490 -22.73 -43.89 -10.39
CA ASP A 490 -23.18 -44.37 -11.71
C ASP A 490 -22.84 -43.43 -12.88
N GLY A 491 -22.62 -42.13 -12.63
CA GLY A 491 -22.25 -41.14 -13.64
C GLY A 491 -20.88 -41.38 -14.30
N ALA A 492 -20.02 -42.19 -13.70
CA ALA A 492 -18.77 -42.63 -14.31
C ALA A 492 -18.99 -43.65 -15.45
N HIS A 493 -20.12 -44.36 -15.46
CA HIS A 493 -20.43 -45.33 -16.51
C HIS A 493 -20.59 -44.64 -17.86
N TYR A 494 -20.04 -45.25 -18.91
CA TYR A 494 -20.35 -44.89 -20.30
C TYR A 494 -21.71 -45.48 -20.70
N ALA A 495 -22.41 -44.82 -21.62
CA ALA A 495 -23.61 -45.33 -22.25
C ALA A 495 -23.43 -46.78 -22.74
N THR A 496 -24.32 -47.68 -22.34
CA THR A 496 -24.28 -49.10 -22.77
C THR A 496 -24.84 -49.32 -24.18
N THR A 497 -25.47 -48.30 -24.77
CA THR A 497 -26.00 -48.33 -26.15
C THR A 497 -25.68 -47.03 -26.86
N PHE A 498 -25.49 -47.10 -28.18
CA PHE A 498 -25.25 -45.93 -29.01
C PHE A 498 -26.38 -44.88 -28.89
N THR A 499 -27.63 -45.34 -28.81
CA THR A 499 -28.80 -44.45 -28.71
C THR A 499 -28.83 -43.66 -27.40
N ALA A 500 -28.40 -44.25 -26.28
CA ALA A 500 -28.25 -43.52 -25.02
C ALA A 500 -27.15 -42.45 -25.11
N CYS A 501 -25.99 -42.79 -25.70
CA CYS A 501 -24.85 -41.88 -25.83
C CYS A 501 -25.18 -40.61 -26.64
N LYS A 502 -26.07 -40.69 -27.64
CA LYS A 502 -26.54 -39.50 -28.38
C LYS A 502 -27.13 -38.41 -27.48
N SER A 503 -27.73 -38.78 -26.35
CA SER A 503 -28.31 -37.84 -25.38
C SER A 503 -27.38 -37.44 -24.24
N GLU A 504 -26.18 -38.05 -24.13
CA GLU A 504 -25.17 -37.65 -23.14
C GLU A 504 -24.47 -36.34 -23.56
N ALA A 505 -23.91 -35.62 -22.58
CA ALA A 505 -22.99 -34.52 -22.84
C ALA A 505 -21.67 -35.04 -23.46
N VAL A 506 -20.89 -34.14 -24.06
CA VAL A 506 -19.51 -34.43 -24.45
C VAL A 506 -18.72 -34.84 -23.21
N ARG A 507 -18.03 -35.98 -23.27
CA ARG A 507 -17.19 -36.49 -22.17
C ARG A 507 -15.77 -35.93 -22.22
N TYR A 508 -15.21 -35.78 -23.43
CA TYR A 508 -13.86 -35.24 -23.66
C TYR A 508 -13.84 -34.32 -24.88
N THR A 509 -13.10 -33.21 -24.79
CA THR A 509 -12.77 -32.34 -25.92
C THR A 509 -11.28 -32.48 -26.24
N THR A 510 -10.93 -32.63 -27.51
CA THR A 510 -9.54 -32.84 -27.98
C THR A 510 -9.25 -31.92 -29.17
N PRO A 511 -8.02 -31.38 -29.34
CA PRO A 511 -7.69 -30.59 -30.52
C PRO A 511 -7.88 -31.40 -31.82
N TYR A 512 -8.43 -30.75 -32.85
CA TYR A 512 -8.73 -31.38 -34.15
C TYR A 512 -7.48 -31.87 -34.91
N ASP A 513 -6.30 -31.35 -34.55
CA ASP A 513 -5.00 -31.61 -35.18
C ASP A 513 -4.10 -32.53 -34.35
N GLN A 514 -4.67 -33.24 -33.36
CA GLN A 514 -3.95 -34.15 -32.47
C GLN A 514 -4.57 -35.55 -32.42
N VAL A 515 -3.75 -36.53 -32.04
CA VAL A 515 -4.20 -37.91 -31.78
C VAL A 515 -4.68 -38.03 -30.34
N PHE A 516 -5.93 -38.44 -30.17
CA PHE A 516 -6.60 -38.66 -28.89
C PHE A 516 -6.47 -40.13 -28.45
N ASN A 517 -6.05 -40.36 -27.20
CA ASN A 517 -5.96 -41.70 -26.61
C ASN A 517 -7.12 -41.94 -25.62
N LEU A 518 -8.05 -42.84 -25.97
CA LEU A 518 -9.16 -43.25 -25.10
C LEU A 518 -8.76 -44.33 -24.09
N LYS A 519 -7.70 -45.11 -24.36
CA LYS A 519 -7.31 -46.27 -23.54
C LYS A 519 -6.84 -45.86 -22.15
N ASP A 520 -6.16 -44.74 -22.04
CA ASP A 520 -5.65 -44.21 -20.76
C ASP A 520 -6.79 -43.64 -19.88
N LEU A 521 -7.94 -43.32 -20.50
CA LEU A 521 -9.10 -42.70 -19.87
C LEU A 521 -10.21 -43.69 -19.51
N VAL A 522 -10.14 -44.94 -19.98
CA VAL A 522 -11.17 -45.96 -19.73
C VAL A 522 -10.77 -46.92 -18.60
N ALA A 523 -11.77 -47.31 -17.82
CA ALA A 523 -11.71 -48.40 -16.86
C ALA A 523 -12.96 -49.28 -16.96
N THR A 524 -12.94 -50.42 -16.28
CA THR A 524 -14.11 -51.27 -16.10
C THR A 524 -14.54 -51.21 -14.64
N CYS A 525 -15.78 -50.81 -14.40
CA CYS A 525 -16.38 -50.69 -13.09
C CYS A 525 -16.93 -52.03 -12.59
N PHE A 526 -16.68 -52.30 -11.31
CA PHE A 526 -17.23 -53.38 -10.51
C PHE A 526 -18.48 -52.92 -9.73
N GLY A 527 -19.65 -53.41 -10.15
CA GLY A 527 -20.98 -52.94 -9.73
C GLY A 527 -21.52 -53.51 -8.42
N ASN A 528 -20.69 -54.09 -7.54
CA ASN A 528 -21.14 -54.62 -6.25
C ASN A 528 -21.17 -53.54 -5.14
N GLY A 529 -21.91 -52.45 -5.42
CA GLY A 529 -22.17 -51.32 -4.50
C GLY A 529 -21.00 -50.37 -4.20
N ASN A 530 -19.79 -50.62 -4.73
CA ASN A 530 -18.57 -49.87 -4.38
C ASN A 530 -17.82 -49.23 -5.57
N HIS A 531 -18.31 -49.37 -6.82
CA HIS A 531 -17.74 -48.84 -8.07
C HIS A 531 -16.19 -48.88 -8.16
N LYS A 532 -15.58 -50.04 -7.89
CA LYS A 532 -14.13 -50.20 -7.98
C LYS A 532 -13.67 -50.52 -9.40
N GLU A 533 -12.41 -50.26 -9.73
CA GLU A 533 -11.81 -50.76 -10.96
C GLU A 533 -11.71 -52.30 -10.92
N PHE A 534 -12.18 -52.94 -11.99
CA PHE A 534 -12.21 -54.39 -12.16
C PHE A 534 -10.94 -54.85 -12.88
N PRO A 535 -10.19 -55.84 -12.35
CA PRO A 535 -8.90 -56.26 -12.91
C PRO A 535 -9.11 -57.13 -14.17
N ILE A 536 -9.33 -56.49 -15.31
CA ILE A 536 -9.67 -57.18 -16.57
C ILE A 536 -8.62 -58.22 -17.00
N GLU A 537 -7.35 -57.97 -16.73
CA GLU A 537 -6.23 -58.84 -17.12
C GLU A 537 -6.23 -60.18 -16.36
N ASP A 538 -6.58 -60.18 -15.06
CA ASP A 538 -6.70 -61.41 -14.25
C ASP A 538 -7.74 -62.38 -14.82
N TYR A 539 -8.79 -61.83 -15.45
CA TYR A 539 -9.87 -62.58 -16.12
C TYR A 539 -9.61 -62.80 -17.62
N LYS A 540 -8.40 -62.47 -18.10
CA LYS A 540 -8.00 -62.52 -19.51
C LYS A 540 -8.91 -61.75 -20.46
N LEU A 541 -9.37 -60.57 -20.04
CA LEU A 541 -10.17 -59.67 -20.85
C LEU A 541 -9.32 -58.49 -21.32
N SER A 542 -9.65 -57.94 -22.48
CA SER A 542 -8.95 -56.78 -23.07
C SER A 542 -9.93 -55.78 -23.69
N TYR A 543 -9.49 -54.54 -23.88
CA TYR A 543 -10.28 -53.54 -24.61
C TYR A 543 -10.02 -53.60 -26.11
N LYS A 544 -11.09 -53.43 -26.87
CA LYS A 544 -11.10 -53.21 -28.31
C LYS A 544 -11.83 -51.91 -28.59
N PHE A 545 -11.20 -51.05 -29.39
CA PHE A 545 -11.66 -49.69 -29.68
C PHE A 545 -12.07 -49.55 -31.14
N SER A 546 -13.15 -48.81 -31.40
CA SER A 546 -13.50 -48.38 -32.76
C SER A 546 -14.31 -47.09 -32.74
N VAL A 547 -14.59 -46.52 -33.91
CA VAL A 547 -15.71 -45.57 -34.07
C VAL A 547 -17.03 -46.36 -33.98
N ALA A 548 -18.12 -45.78 -33.46
CA ALA A 548 -19.42 -46.44 -33.51
C ALA A 548 -19.99 -46.41 -34.95
N SER A 549 -20.46 -47.55 -35.44
CA SER A 549 -20.88 -47.77 -36.84
C SER A 549 -22.26 -47.19 -37.19
N SER A 550 -23.06 -46.85 -36.20
CA SER A 550 -24.39 -46.25 -36.37
C SER A 550 -24.26 -44.76 -36.69
N ASP A 551 -25.05 -44.26 -37.64
CA ASP A 551 -25.05 -42.83 -37.99
C ASP A 551 -25.48 -41.94 -36.81
N TYR A 552 -24.67 -40.93 -36.49
CA TYR A 552 -25.04 -39.85 -35.57
C TYR A 552 -25.33 -38.57 -36.33
N ASN A 553 -26.55 -38.47 -36.87
CA ASN A 553 -26.99 -37.27 -37.58
C ASN A 553 -27.46 -36.19 -36.59
N ILE A 554 -26.86 -35.00 -36.68
CA ILE A 554 -27.38 -33.75 -36.09
C ILE A 554 -28.03 -32.96 -37.22
N THR A 555 -29.26 -32.50 -37.00
CA THR A 555 -30.07 -31.77 -37.99
C THR A 555 -30.31 -30.34 -37.53
N GLU A 556 -29.91 -29.37 -38.34
CA GLU A 556 -30.16 -27.94 -38.14
C GLU A 556 -30.82 -27.37 -39.40
N GLY A 557 -32.03 -26.82 -39.24
CA GLY A 557 -32.87 -26.41 -40.36
C GLY A 557 -33.17 -27.59 -41.31
N GLU A 558 -32.90 -27.40 -42.59
CA GLU A 558 -33.06 -28.43 -43.64
C GLU A 558 -31.79 -29.28 -43.85
N THR A 559 -30.72 -29.04 -43.09
CA THR A 559 -29.43 -29.74 -43.25
C THR A 559 -29.22 -30.80 -42.17
N SER A 560 -28.56 -31.91 -42.51
CA SER A 560 -28.27 -33.00 -41.57
C SER A 560 -26.84 -33.51 -41.76
N THR A 561 -26.06 -33.54 -40.68
CA THR A 561 -24.64 -33.92 -40.69
C THR A 561 -24.37 -35.12 -39.79
N ASN A 562 -23.85 -36.20 -40.38
CA ASN A 562 -23.37 -37.37 -39.63
C ASN A 562 -22.03 -37.07 -38.96
N GLN A 563 -21.99 -36.97 -37.63
CA GLN A 563 -20.78 -36.68 -36.87
C GLN A 563 -19.71 -37.76 -37.00
N GLN A 564 -20.10 -39.01 -37.26
CA GLN A 564 -19.18 -40.16 -37.30
C GLN A 564 -18.21 -40.15 -38.47
N LYS A 565 -18.46 -39.34 -39.50
CA LYS A 565 -17.57 -39.24 -40.66
C LYS A 565 -16.25 -38.55 -40.33
N TRP A 566 -16.19 -37.77 -39.25
CA TRP A 566 -15.07 -36.87 -38.96
C TRP A 566 -14.08 -37.41 -37.93
N VAL A 567 -14.15 -38.70 -37.60
CA VAL A 567 -13.21 -39.39 -36.72
C VAL A 567 -12.67 -40.67 -37.37
N VAL A 568 -11.37 -40.88 -37.24
CA VAL A 568 -10.68 -42.12 -37.58
C VAL A 568 -10.23 -42.81 -36.30
N CYS A 569 -10.36 -44.14 -36.23
CA CYS A 569 -9.66 -44.95 -35.24
C CYS A 569 -8.34 -45.40 -35.87
N ASN A 570 -7.23 -44.83 -35.41
CA ASN A 570 -5.88 -45.08 -35.93
C ASN A 570 -5.37 -46.45 -35.48
N ASP A 571 -5.63 -46.80 -34.21
CA ASP A 571 -5.23 -48.07 -33.62
C ASP A 571 -6.34 -48.56 -32.67
N ALA A 572 -6.96 -49.68 -33.05
CA ALA A 572 -8.06 -50.32 -32.33
C ALA A 572 -7.66 -51.07 -31.04
N ALA A 573 -6.36 -51.30 -30.80
CA ALA A 573 -5.83 -51.98 -29.61
C ALA A 573 -5.14 -51.00 -28.65
N ALA A 574 -4.55 -49.93 -29.17
CA ALA A 574 -4.04 -48.80 -28.39
C ALA A 574 -5.12 -47.76 -28.05
N GLY A 575 -6.27 -47.76 -28.73
CA GLY A 575 -7.36 -46.82 -28.46
C GLY A 575 -7.10 -45.41 -28.97
N LEU A 576 -6.36 -45.30 -30.07
CA LEU A 576 -5.95 -44.03 -30.66
C LEU A 576 -6.92 -43.58 -31.75
N TYR A 577 -7.30 -42.31 -31.70
CA TYR A 577 -8.26 -41.68 -32.61
C TYR A 577 -7.75 -40.32 -33.09
N GLN A 578 -8.24 -39.83 -34.23
CA GLN A 578 -7.96 -38.48 -34.72
C GLN A 578 -9.13 -37.94 -35.53
N ALA A 579 -9.13 -36.64 -35.84
CA ALA A 579 -10.06 -36.08 -36.81
C ALA A 579 -9.72 -36.58 -38.24
N GLU A 580 -10.75 -36.80 -39.06
CA GLU A 580 -10.58 -37.22 -40.46
C GLU A 580 -9.66 -36.25 -41.22
N GLY A 581 -8.53 -36.77 -41.71
CA GLY A 581 -7.46 -36.00 -42.35
C GLY A 581 -6.89 -34.81 -41.56
N PHE A 582 -7.10 -34.72 -40.23
CA PHE A 582 -6.88 -33.51 -39.44
C PHE A 582 -7.53 -32.25 -40.07
N ASN A 583 -8.74 -32.40 -40.64
CA ASN A 583 -9.45 -31.33 -41.34
C ASN A 583 -10.13 -30.37 -40.35
N LYS A 584 -10.01 -29.05 -40.58
CA LYS A 584 -10.68 -28.01 -39.78
C LYS A 584 -12.22 -28.10 -39.80
N GLU A 585 -12.83 -28.79 -40.78
CA GLU A 585 -14.28 -29.11 -40.75
C GLU A 585 -14.70 -29.97 -39.54
N ALA A 586 -13.76 -30.72 -38.96
CA ALA A 586 -14.01 -31.51 -37.77
C ALA A 586 -14.25 -30.65 -36.50
N ILE A 587 -13.87 -29.37 -36.50
CA ILE A 587 -13.98 -28.53 -35.29
C ILE A 587 -15.46 -28.29 -34.93
N GLY A 588 -15.82 -28.50 -33.66
CA GLY A 588 -17.18 -28.45 -33.13
C GLY A 588 -18.01 -29.71 -33.41
N ARG A 589 -17.43 -30.75 -34.03
CA ARG A 589 -18.12 -32.00 -34.35
C ARG A 589 -18.01 -32.98 -33.19
N THR A 590 -19.09 -33.72 -32.94
CA THR A 590 -19.23 -34.53 -31.71
C THR A 590 -19.41 -36.04 -31.97
N PRO A 591 -18.40 -36.74 -32.50
CA PRO A 591 -18.51 -38.16 -32.78
C PRO A 591 -18.61 -39.03 -31.51
N ILE A 592 -19.13 -40.23 -31.68
CA ILE A 592 -19.31 -41.23 -30.63
C ILE A 592 -18.37 -42.41 -30.90
N LEU A 593 -17.43 -42.61 -29.98
CA LEU A 593 -16.49 -43.72 -29.97
C LEU A 593 -17.13 -44.93 -29.29
N LYS A 594 -16.70 -46.13 -29.68
CA LYS A 594 -17.13 -47.40 -29.11
C LYS A 594 -15.93 -48.11 -28.47
N VAL A 595 -16.12 -48.56 -27.25
CA VAL A 595 -15.18 -49.44 -26.54
C VAL A 595 -15.88 -50.75 -26.19
N GLU A 596 -15.25 -51.87 -26.50
CA GLU A 596 -15.72 -53.22 -26.23
C GLU A 596 -14.72 -53.93 -25.32
N LEU A 597 -15.19 -54.49 -24.21
CA LEU A 597 -14.43 -55.43 -23.39
C LEU A 597 -14.63 -56.82 -24.00
N VAL A 598 -13.55 -57.46 -24.44
CA VAL A 598 -13.56 -58.74 -25.16
C VAL A 598 -12.76 -59.83 -24.45
N ASP A 599 -13.12 -61.10 -24.68
CA ASP A 599 -12.37 -62.27 -24.21
C ASP A 599 -11.25 -62.70 -25.20
N GLU A 600 -10.49 -63.75 -24.85
CA GLU A 600 -9.43 -64.34 -25.71
C GLU A 600 -9.96 -64.82 -27.08
N ALA A 601 -11.25 -65.10 -27.22
CA ALA A 601 -11.89 -65.52 -28.47
C ALA A 601 -12.52 -64.35 -29.26
N GLY A 602 -12.40 -63.11 -28.75
CA GLY A 602 -12.96 -61.89 -29.36
C GLY A 602 -14.47 -61.69 -29.12
N ASN A 603 -15.11 -62.47 -28.24
CA ASN A 603 -16.51 -62.26 -27.88
C ASN A 603 -16.67 -60.98 -27.05
N VAL A 604 -17.65 -60.14 -27.38
CA VAL A 604 -17.93 -58.92 -26.63
C VAL A 604 -18.59 -59.26 -25.31
N VAL A 605 -17.83 -59.11 -24.22
CA VAL A 605 -18.33 -59.17 -22.84
C VAL A 605 -19.19 -57.94 -22.57
N ARG A 606 -18.64 -56.73 -22.71
CA ARG A 606 -19.37 -55.46 -22.54
C ARG A 606 -19.07 -54.47 -23.63
N ARG A 607 -19.98 -53.52 -23.83
CA ARG A 607 -19.83 -52.37 -24.73
C ARG A 607 -20.16 -51.08 -23.98
N GLY A 608 -19.36 -50.06 -24.23
CA GLY A 608 -19.57 -48.68 -23.80
C GLY A 608 -19.41 -47.73 -24.99
N PHE A 609 -20.12 -46.61 -24.94
CA PHE A 609 -20.06 -45.55 -25.94
C PHE A 609 -19.74 -44.23 -25.26
N VAL A 610 -18.84 -43.46 -25.87
CA VAL A 610 -18.38 -42.18 -25.33
C VAL A 610 -18.43 -41.11 -26.42
N LYS A 611 -19.08 -39.98 -26.12
CA LYS A 611 -19.14 -38.82 -27.01
C LYS A 611 -17.93 -37.92 -26.76
N ILE A 612 -17.20 -37.57 -27.81
CA ILE A 612 -16.11 -36.60 -27.75
C ILE A 612 -16.46 -35.36 -28.58
N GLU A 613 -15.62 -34.32 -28.52
CA GLU A 613 -15.68 -33.14 -29.38
C GLU A 613 -14.28 -32.81 -29.92
N PHE A 614 -14.17 -32.47 -31.20
CA PHE A 614 -12.94 -31.88 -31.74
C PHE A 614 -12.96 -30.35 -31.58
N GLY A 615 -12.00 -29.79 -30.86
CA GLY A 615 -11.83 -28.36 -30.61
C GLY A 615 -10.59 -27.77 -31.29
N VAL A 616 -10.21 -26.57 -30.88
CA VAL A 616 -8.93 -25.92 -31.22
C VAL A 616 -8.21 -25.49 -29.95
N THR A 617 -6.88 -25.57 -29.97
CA THR A 617 -6.05 -24.88 -28.98
C THR A 617 -5.94 -23.42 -29.40
N LYS A 618 -6.43 -22.49 -28.57
CA LYS A 618 -6.26 -21.06 -28.81
C LYS A 618 -4.90 -20.58 -28.31
N GLN A 619 -4.31 -19.64 -29.04
CA GLN A 619 -3.17 -18.86 -28.54
C GLN A 619 -3.63 -17.88 -27.44
N ASP A 620 -2.69 -17.46 -26.59
CA ASP A 620 -2.94 -16.54 -25.48
C ASP A 620 -3.40 -15.14 -25.95
N ASP A 621 -4.19 -14.46 -25.12
CA ASP A 621 -4.69 -13.11 -25.38
C ASP A 621 -3.56 -12.08 -25.46
N LEU A 622 -3.53 -11.33 -26.57
CA LEU A 622 -2.44 -10.41 -26.87
C LEU A 622 -2.72 -9.02 -26.26
N VAL A 623 -1.88 -8.58 -25.33
CA VAL A 623 -1.93 -7.22 -24.77
C VAL A 623 -0.80 -6.39 -25.36
N VAL A 624 -1.14 -5.31 -26.06
CA VAL A 624 -0.18 -4.41 -26.71
C VAL A 624 -0.37 -2.99 -26.22
N GLY A 625 0.72 -2.23 -26.10
CA GLY A 625 0.67 -0.85 -25.66
C GLY A 625 2.04 -0.20 -25.74
N ASP A 626 2.05 1.11 -25.98
CA ASP A 626 3.29 1.89 -26.02
C ASP A 626 3.86 2.08 -24.60
N LYS A 627 5.06 2.68 -24.53
CA LYS A 627 5.69 3.11 -23.27
C LYS A 627 4.76 4.02 -22.47
N ALA A 628 4.97 4.06 -21.16
CA ALA A 628 4.23 4.98 -20.30
C ALA A 628 4.59 6.44 -20.66
N TYR A 629 3.57 7.29 -20.78
CA TYR A 629 3.74 8.73 -20.98
C TYR A 629 3.69 9.45 -19.63
N ASP A 630 4.44 10.53 -19.49
CA ASP A 630 4.38 11.40 -18.32
C ASP A 630 3.60 12.69 -18.63
N LEU A 631 2.66 13.03 -17.74
CA LEU A 631 1.82 14.21 -17.86
C LEU A 631 1.91 15.07 -16.59
N VAL A 632 2.03 16.38 -16.77
CA VAL A 632 1.91 17.35 -15.67
C VAL A 632 0.49 17.90 -15.68
N ALA A 633 -0.20 17.81 -14.53
CA ALA A 633 -1.53 18.37 -14.36
C ALA A 633 -1.53 19.90 -14.58
N LYS A 634 -2.60 20.41 -15.20
CA LYS A 634 -2.78 21.82 -15.61
C LYS A 634 -4.28 22.18 -15.48
N CYS A 635 -4.68 23.31 -16.03
CA CYS A 635 -6.07 23.79 -16.05
C CYS A 635 -7.04 22.80 -16.69
N THR A 636 -8.30 22.83 -16.26
CA THR A 636 -9.36 21.88 -16.66
C THR A 636 -9.47 21.72 -18.18
N GLU A 637 -9.45 22.83 -18.92
CA GLU A 637 -9.61 22.88 -20.39
C GLU A 637 -8.35 22.47 -21.17
N THR A 638 -7.27 22.07 -20.49
CA THR A 638 -6.08 21.55 -21.18
C THR A 638 -6.39 20.17 -21.73
N ALA A 639 -6.41 20.03 -23.05
CA ALA A 639 -6.54 18.73 -23.70
C ALA A 639 -5.20 17.98 -23.72
N ALA A 640 -5.25 16.67 -23.51
CA ALA A 640 -4.17 15.72 -23.78
C ALA A 640 -4.67 14.63 -24.74
N GLU A 641 -3.82 14.22 -25.69
CA GLU A 641 -4.14 13.15 -26.63
C GLU A 641 -2.96 12.19 -26.79
N TYR A 642 -3.26 10.89 -26.77
CA TYR A 642 -2.33 9.79 -26.96
C TYR A 642 -2.86 8.87 -28.06
N THR A 643 -1.97 8.40 -28.95
CA THR A 643 -2.36 7.57 -30.09
C THR A 643 -1.47 6.33 -30.19
N ILE A 644 -2.09 5.15 -30.17
CA ILE A 644 -1.46 3.92 -30.65
C ILE A 644 -1.61 3.93 -32.17
N THR A 645 -0.51 4.18 -32.87
CA THR A 645 -0.49 4.46 -34.30
C THR A 645 -0.75 3.22 -35.16
N GLU A 646 -1.16 3.47 -36.40
CA GLU A 646 -1.31 2.49 -37.46
C GLU A 646 -0.04 1.65 -37.66
N GLN A 647 1.14 2.26 -37.48
CA GLN A 647 2.45 1.58 -37.55
C GLN A 647 2.68 0.69 -36.32
N PHE A 648 2.37 1.17 -35.11
CA PHE A 648 2.51 0.35 -33.89
C PHE A 648 1.66 -0.91 -33.98
N ILE A 649 0.40 -0.81 -34.43
CA ILE A 649 -0.49 -1.97 -34.58
C ILE A 649 0.03 -2.91 -35.68
N ARG A 650 0.58 -2.37 -36.77
CA ARG A 650 1.24 -3.17 -37.83
C ARG A 650 2.40 -4.00 -37.28
N GLU A 651 3.24 -3.40 -36.45
CA GLU A 651 4.44 -4.06 -35.90
C GLU A 651 4.14 -4.99 -34.73
N ASN A 652 3.23 -4.61 -33.84
CA ASN A 652 3.00 -5.28 -32.56
C ASN A 652 1.69 -6.08 -32.50
N VAL A 653 0.86 -6.05 -33.54
CA VAL A 653 -0.31 -6.94 -33.69
C VAL A 653 -0.22 -7.70 -35.01
N TYR A 654 -0.35 -7.03 -36.16
CA TYR A 654 -0.51 -7.71 -37.45
C TYR A 654 0.68 -8.60 -37.84
N ARG A 655 1.91 -8.25 -37.44
CA ARG A 655 3.12 -9.04 -37.72
C ARG A 655 3.43 -10.15 -36.72
N VAL A 656 2.83 -10.12 -35.53
CA VAL A 656 3.19 -11.03 -34.41
C VAL A 656 2.03 -11.93 -33.97
N ILE A 657 0.79 -11.58 -34.31
CA ILE A 657 -0.36 -12.44 -34.07
C ILE A 657 -0.16 -13.78 -34.77
N THR A 658 -0.44 -14.87 -34.07
CA THR A 658 -0.20 -16.23 -34.54
C THR A 658 -1.36 -17.13 -34.16
N ASN A 659 -1.54 -18.22 -34.92
CA ASN A 659 -2.41 -19.35 -34.60
C ASN A 659 -1.61 -20.58 -34.10
N GLY A 660 -0.29 -20.43 -33.92
CA GLY A 660 0.65 -21.52 -33.58
C GLY A 660 1.26 -22.25 -34.79
N LYS A 661 0.80 -21.97 -36.01
CA LYS A 661 1.30 -22.56 -37.28
C LYS A 661 1.85 -21.49 -38.21
N GLU A 662 1.13 -20.39 -38.33
CA GLU A 662 1.46 -19.20 -39.10
C GLU A 662 1.62 -18.02 -38.13
N THR A 663 2.55 -17.12 -38.46
CA THR A 663 2.77 -15.87 -37.74
C THR A 663 2.58 -14.72 -38.73
N SER A 664 1.86 -13.70 -38.31
CA SER A 664 1.28 -12.59 -39.08
C SER A 664 -0.10 -12.85 -39.69
N MET A 665 -0.83 -11.75 -39.89
CA MET A 665 -2.18 -11.66 -40.46
C MET A 665 -2.32 -10.28 -41.12
N SER A 666 -3.03 -10.17 -42.26
CA SER A 666 -3.28 -8.86 -42.85
C SER A 666 -4.21 -8.00 -41.96
N HIS A 667 -4.17 -6.67 -42.15
CA HIS A 667 -5.06 -5.78 -41.40
C HIS A 667 -6.54 -6.01 -41.73
N GLU A 668 -6.87 -6.44 -42.95
CA GLU A 668 -8.25 -6.76 -43.35
C GLU A 668 -8.73 -8.04 -42.67
N GLU A 669 -7.95 -9.12 -42.70
CA GLU A 669 -8.25 -10.34 -41.97
C GLU A 669 -8.40 -10.07 -40.47
N PHE A 670 -7.54 -9.24 -39.89
CA PHE A 670 -7.61 -8.88 -38.48
C PHE A 670 -8.92 -8.17 -38.12
N TRP A 671 -9.32 -7.11 -38.83
CA TRP A 671 -10.56 -6.38 -38.52
C TRP A 671 -11.83 -7.14 -38.96
N ASN A 672 -11.71 -8.10 -39.87
CA ASN A 672 -12.77 -9.06 -40.16
C ASN A 672 -12.91 -10.12 -39.06
N LEU A 673 -11.81 -10.58 -38.46
CA LEU A 673 -11.81 -11.59 -37.39
C LEU A 673 -12.15 -11.01 -36.01
N TYR A 674 -11.60 -9.85 -35.65
CA TYR A 674 -11.80 -9.18 -34.37
C TYR A 674 -12.89 -8.11 -34.45
N ASP A 675 -13.80 -8.10 -33.47
CA ASP A 675 -14.92 -7.17 -33.43
C ASP A 675 -14.49 -5.80 -32.86
N ALA A 676 -14.34 -4.84 -33.77
CA ALA A 676 -14.13 -3.43 -33.44
C ALA A 676 -15.39 -2.71 -32.95
N SER A 677 -16.59 -3.19 -33.30
CA SER A 677 -17.86 -2.53 -32.94
C SER A 677 -18.32 -2.91 -31.53
N GLY A 678 -18.08 -4.16 -31.11
CA GLY A 678 -18.24 -4.64 -29.74
C GLY A 678 -17.01 -4.39 -28.83
N ALA A 679 -16.10 -3.48 -29.21
CA ALA A 679 -14.90 -3.20 -28.44
C ALA A 679 -15.22 -2.63 -27.04
N VAL A 680 -14.58 -3.18 -26.00
CA VAL A 680 -14.78 -2.74 -24.62
C VAL A 680 -13.66 -1.81 -24.20
N ALA A 681 -13.99 -0.55 -23.89
CA ALA A 681 -13.04 0.44 -23.40
C ALA A 681 -13.20 0.70 -21.89
N VAL A 682 -12.09 0.81 -21.17
CA VAL A 682 -12.06 1.04 -19.70
C VAL A 682 -10.90 1.98 -19.37
N VAL A 683 -11.09 2.87 -18.39
CA VAL A 683 -10.00 3.61 -17.74
C VAL A 683 -9.95 3.27 -16.25
N LYS A 684 -8.74 3.04 -15.74
CA LYS A 684 -8.44 2.89 -14.33
C LYS A 684 -7.48 3.97 -13.87
N LYS A 685 -7.68 4.47 -12.65
CA LYS A 685 -6.75 5.33 -11.91
C LYS A 685 -6.23 4.58 -10.70
N ASN A 686 -4.91 4.43 -10.56
CA ASN A 686 -4.25 3.66 -9.50
C ASN A 686 -4.89 2.25 -9.35
N ASN A 687 -5.15 1.59 -10.49
CA ASN A 687 -5.83 0.29 -10.65
C ASN A 687 -7.33 0.23 -10.24
N LEU A 688 -7.95 1.34 -9.80
CA LEU A 688 -9.39 1.43 -9.53
C LEU A 688 -10.14 2.02 -10.74
N SER A 689 -11.40 1.62 -10.96
CA SER A 689 -12.23 2.15 -12.06
C SER A 689 -12.40 3.67 -11.93
N HIS A 690 -12.22 4.41 -13.03
CA HIS A 690 -12.31 5.88 -13.04
C HIS A 690 -13.12 6.38 -14.23
N THR A 691 -14.11 7.25 -13.97
CA THR A 691 -14.96 7.84 -15.01
C THR A 691 -14.26 8.99 -15.71
N MET A 692 -13.95 8.81 -16.99
CA MET A 692 -13.50 9.86 -17.91
C MET A 692 -13.73 9.42 -19.37
N THR A 693 -13.38 10.28 -20.32
CA THR A 693 -13.39 9.99 -21.75
C THR A 693 -12.55 8.74 -22.05
N LEU A 694 -13.20 7.76 -22.67
CA LEU A 694 -12.62 6.45 -22.96
C LEU A 694 -11.77 6.48 -24.24
N PRO A 695 -10.72 5.63 -24.34
CA PRO A 695 -10.00 5.42 -25.60
C PRO A 695 -10.94 4.83 -26.65
N ARG A 696 -10.79 5.24 -27.91
CA ARG A 696 -11.62 4.81 -29.04
C ARG A 696 -10.79 4.30 -30.21
N ILE A 697 -11.34 3.35 -30.96
CA ILE A 697 -10.84 2.97 -32.28
C ILE A 697 -11.21 4.09 -33.26
N VAL A 698 -10.26 4.51 -34.09
CA VAL A 698 -10.48 5.53 -35.13
C VAL A 698 -10.06 4.94 -36.47
N ASP A 699 -10.96 5.02 -37.43
CA ASP A 699 -10.76 4.54 -38.79
C ASP A 699 -9.86 5.51 -39.58
N GLY A 700 -9.11 4.96 -40.55
CA GLY A 700 -8.45 5.77 -41.57
C GLY A 700 -9.45 6.32 -42.61
N ASP A 701 -8.93 6.97 -43.65
CA ASP A 701 -9.76 7.56 -44.71
C ASP A 701 -10.64 6.51 -45.39
N THR A 702 -11.96 6.70 -45.32
CA THR A 702 -12.97 5.75 -45.83
C THR A 702 -13.02 5.67 -47.35
N SER A 703 -12.31 6.55 -48.08
CA SER A 703 -12.10 6.43 -49.52
C SER A 703 -11.07 5.36 -49.90
N VAL A 704 -10.33 4.81 -48.93
CA VAL A 704 -9.30 3.78 -49.12
C VAL A 704 -9.73 2.49 -48.45
N GLY A 705 -10.16 1.48 -49.24
CA GLY A 705 -10.67 0.20 -48.73
C GLY A 705 -9.69 -0.59 -47.86
N THR A 706 -8.39 -0.31 -47.96
CA THR A 706 -7.30 -0.93 -47.19
C THR A 706 -6.91 -0.14 -45.93
N ALA A 707 -7.69 0.86 -45.50
CA ALA A 707 -7.31 1.77 -44.42
C ALA A 707 -7.12 1.06 -43.05
N THR A 708 -5.89 1.08 -42.54
CA THR A 708 -5.56 0.64 -41.18
C THR A 708 -6.17 1.56 -40.13
N LYS A 709 -6.76 0.98 -39.08
CA LYS A 709 -7.27 1.73 -37.92
C LYS A 709 -6.14 2.08 -36.93
N LYS A 710 -6.38 3.08 -36.09
CA LYS A 710 -5.56 3.45 -34.92
C LYS A 710 -6.41 3.50 -33.65
N ILE A 711 -5.77 3.57 -32.48
CA ILE A 711 -6.48 3.82 -31.21
C ILE A 711 -6.10 5.20 -30.71
N VAL A 712 -7.08 6.03 -30.37
CA VAL A 712 -6.87 7.39 -29.86
C VAL A 712 -7.54 7.52 -28.49
N TRP A 713 -6.79 8.05 -27.53
CA TRP A 713 -7.29 8.45 -26.22
C TRP A 713 -7.07 9.94 -26.03
N SER A 714 -8.16 10.69 -25.91
CA SER A 714 -8.16 12.15 -25.84
C SER A 714 -9.07 12.57 -24.69
N PHE A 715 -8.58 13.41 -23.79
CA PHE A 715 -9.31 13.85 -22.58
C PHE A 715 -8.84 15.24 -22.13
N ASN A 716 -9.68 15.92 -21.36
CA ASN A 716 -9.36 17.18 -20.71
C ASN A 716 -8.79 16.94 -19.30
N HIS A 717 -7.82 17.74 -18.88
CA HIS A 717 -7.16 17.60 -17.56
C HIS A 717 -8.14 17.70 -16.38
N GLY A 718 -9.30 18.33 -16.56
CA GLY A 718 -10.39 18.34 -15.56
C GLY A 718 -10.93 16.95 -15.21
N GLU A 719 -10.86 15.99 -16.15
CA GLU A 719 -11.35 14.61 -15.96
C GLU A 719 -10.43 13.75 -15.08
N LEU A 720 -9.21 14.22 -14.81
CA LEU A 720 -8.21 13.52 -13.99
C LEU A 720 -8.60 13.48 -12.50
N GLY A 721 -9.27 14.53 -12.00
CA GLY A 721 -9.50 14.75 -10.58
C GLY A 721 -8.20 14.86 -9.75
N LYS A 722 -8.32 14.73 -8.41
CA LYS A 722 -7.18 14.85 -7.49
C LYS A 722 -6.09 13.81 -7.74
N ILE A 723 -4.88 14.24 -8.06
CA ILE A 723 -3.70 13.42 -8.34
C ILE A 723 -2.97 13.03 -7.04
N GLY A 724 -2.94 13.92 -6.05
CA GLY A 724 -2.16 13.74 -4.81
C GLY A 724 -0.65 13.93 -5.00
N ALA A 725 0.05 14.13 -3.88
CA ALA A 725 1.48 14.48 -3.86
C ALA A 725 2.41 13.38 -4.45
N GLY A 726 2.01 12.11 -4.37
CA GLY A 726 2.76 10.97 -4.93
C GLY A 726 2.53 10.73 -6.43
N GLY A 727 1.71 11.54 -7.10
CA GLY A 727 1.26 11.28 -8.46
C GLY A 727 0.11 10.25 -8.53
N SER A 728 -0.41 10.04 -9.74
CA SER A 728 -1.41 9.01 -10.03
C SER A 728 -1.17 8.41 -11.42
N GLN A 729 -1.25 7.09 -11.54
CA GLN A 729 -1.16 6.39 -12.82
C GLN A 729 -2.56 6.12 -13.37
N PHE A 730 -2.75 6.45 -14.64
CA PHE A 730 -3.95 6.12 -15.41
C PHE A 730 -3.62 5.05 -16.44
N VAL A 731 -4.42 4.00 -16.48
CA VAL A 731 -4.32 2.90 -17.44
C VAL A 731 -5.63 2.85 -18.21
N ALA A 732 -5.56 3.12 -19.52
CA ALA A 732 -6.69 3.05 -20.41
C ALA A 732 -6.54 1.86 -21.35
N THR A 733 -7.59 1.07 -21.54
CA THR A 733 -7.58 -0.13 -22.39
C THR A 733 -8.74 -0.15 -23.36
N VAL A 734 -8.50 -0.64 -24.58
CA VAL A 734 -9.53 -1.04 -25.56
C VAL A 734 -9.33 -2.52 -25.89
N THR A 735 -10.32 -3.36 -25.63
CA THR A 735 -10.25 -4.79 -25.92
C THR A 735 -11.22 -5.16 -27.04
N VAL A 736 -10.71 -5.77 -28.10
CA VAL A 736 -11.51 -6.35 -29.21
C VAL A 736 -11.53 -7.87 -29.08
N LYS A 737 -12.66 -8.51 -29.42
CA LYS A 737 -12.85 -9.95 -29.27
C LYS A 737 -12.88 -10.67 -30.61
N ASN A 738 -12.33 -11.88 -30.66
CA ASN A 738 -12.40 -12.75 -31.82
C ASN A 738 -13.85 -13.19 -32.04
N LYS A 739 -14.39 -12.96 -33.25
CA LYS A 739 -15.78 -13.30 -33.63
C LYS A 739 -15.99 -14.82 -33.76
N LEU A 740 -14.92 -15.60 -33.90
CA LEU A 740 -14.98 -17.04 -34.10
C LEU A 740 -14.65 -17.81 -32.82
N THR A 741 -15.64 -18.54 -32.30
CA THR A 741 -15.47 -19.49 -31.19
C THR A 741 -14.36 -20.49 -31.49
N SER A 742 -14.32 -21.01 -32.72
CA SER A 742 -13.46 -22.10 -33.19
C SER A 742 -12.16 -21.66 -33.88
N SER A 743 -11.72 -20.42 -33.68
CA SER A 743 -10.44 -19.92 -34.21
C SER A 743 -9.28 -20.19 -33.25
N GLU A 744 -8.16 -20.68 -33.78
CA GLU A 744 -6.88 -20.91 -33.08
C GLU A 744 -6.19 -19.60 -32.66
N TYR A 745 -6.56 -18.46 -33.27
CA TYR A 745 -6.06 -17.13 -32.91
C TYR A 745 -6.57 -16.67 -31.53
N PRO A 746 -5.88 -15.73 -30.86
CA PRO A 746 -6.23 -15.21 -29.53
C PRO A 746 -7.72 -14.88 -29.36
N ALA A 747 -8.28 -15.10 -28.17
CA ALA A 747 -9.70 -14.84 -27.92
C ALA A 747 -10.00 -13.33 -27.83
N SER A 748 -9.05 -12.53 -27.35
CA SER A 748 -9.09 -11.07 -27.38
C SER A 748 -7.73 -10.42 -27.61
N ILE A 749 -7.77 -9.18 -28.08
CA ILE A 749 -6.60 -8.32 -28.26
C ILE A 749 -6.87 -7.03 -27.49
N THR A 750 -5.96 -6.64 -26.59
CA THR A 750 -6.12 -5.46 -25.74
C THR A 750 -5.06 -4.42 -26.06
N PHE A 751 -5.49 -3.26 -26.54
CA PHE A 751 -4.67 -2.06 -26.70
C PHE A 751 -4.62 -1.30 -25.37
N LYS A 752 -3.43 -0.92 -24.88
CA LYS A 752 -3.21 -0.31 -23.57
C LYS A 752 -2.43 0.99 -23.67
N PHE A 753 -2.94 2.05 -23.05
CA PHE A 753 -2.20 3.26 -22.71
C PHE A 753 -1.84 3.25 -21.23
N THR A 754 -0.69 3.82 -20.88
CA THR A 754 -0.30 4.12 -19.49
C THR A 754 0.14 5.57 -19.44
N VAL A 755 -0.47 6.38 -18.57
CA VAL A 755 -0.10 7.79 -18.37
C VAL A 755 0.14 8.02 -16.88
N ASN A 756 1.36 8.37 -16.51
CA ASN A 756 1.70 8.79 -15.15
C ASN A 756 1.46 10.29 -15.05
N VAL A 757 0.60 10.70 -14.12
CA VAL A 757 0.28 12.11 -13.91
C VAL A 757 0.91 12.60 -12.61
N LYS A 758 1.63 13.71 -12.67
CA LYS A 758 2.15 14.44 -11.50
C LYS A 758 1.55 15.84 -11.41
N LEU A 759 1.54 16.39 -10.18
CA LEU A 759 1.26 17.79 -9.95
C LEU A 759 2.38 18.67 -10.53
N PRO A 760 2.10 19.95 -10.88
CA PRO A 760 3.14 20.89 -11.26
C PRO A 760 4.11 21.12 -10.10
N GLU A 761 5.40 21.19 -10.43
CA GLU A 761 6.46 21.48 -9.46
C GLU A 761 6.48 22.98 -9.19
N LEU A 762 6.23 23.36 -7.92
CA LEU A 762 6.15 24.76 -7.51
C LEU A 762 7.42 25.16 -6.78
N THR A 763 7.95 26.33 -7.12
CA THR A 763 9.12 26.92 -6.46
C THR A 763 8.78 28.31 -5.94
N LEU A 764 9.37 28.68 -4.80
CA LEU A 764 9.14 29.95 -4.13
C LEU A 764 10.43 30.77 -4.09
N ASP A 765 10.40 31.95 -4.70
CA ASP A 765 11.37 33.00 -4.42
C ASP A 765 10.77 33.93 -3.38
N ALA A 766 11.31 33.91 -2.16
CA ALA A 766 10.87 34.75 -1.06
C ALA A 766 12.03 35.54 -0.44
N THR A 767 11.71 36.66 0.20
CA THR A 767 12.64 37.43 1.03
C THR A 767 11.85 37.97 2.21
N GLU A 768 12.19 37.52 3.42
CA GLU A 768 11.53 37.92 4.66
C GLU A 768 11.68 39.43 4.90
N ASN A 769 10.66 40.03 5.51
CA ASN A 769 10.65 41.46 5.82
C ASN A 769 11.23 41.71 7.21
N ASP A 770 12.49 42.14 7.28
CA ASP A 770 13.24 42.47 8.51
C ASP A 770 12.45 43.29 9.54
N ILE A 771 11.52 44.16 9.12
CA ILE A 771 10.71 45.02 10.01
C ILE A 771 9.78 44.19 10.90
N TYR A 772 9.29 43.05 10.40
CA TYR A 772 8.24 42.26 11.05
C TYR A 772 8.71 40.90 11.55
N TRP A 773 9.98 40.53 11.37
CA TRP A 773 10.49 39.25 11.83
C TRP A 773 11.48 39.38 12.99
N THR A 774 11.34 38.50 13.97
CA THR A 774 12.39 38.24 14.97
C THR A 774 13.46 37.34 14.36
N LYS A 775 14.72 37.76 14.43
CA LYS A 775 15.90 36.94 14.11
C LYS A 775 16.48 36.26 15.35
N ASP A 776 17.04 35.07 15.15
CA ASP A 776 17.86 34.35 16.14
C ASP A 776 19.21 34.05 15.47
N GLY A 777 20.22 34.84 15.82
CA GLY A 777 21.41 34.98 14.97
C GLY A 777 21.04 35.59 13.61
N ASP A 778 21.39 34.90 12.52
CA ASP A 778 21.07 35.32 11.15
C ASP A 778 19.73 34.74 10.63
N GLU A 779 19.10 33.79 11.35
CA GLU A 779 17.88 33.10 10.90
C GLU A 779 16.59 33.83 11.30
N TYR A 780 15.65 33.96 10.36
CA TYR A 780 14.31 34.48 10.62
C TYR A 780 13.45 33.42 11.33
N LYS A 781 12.98 33.71 12.55
CA LYS A 781 12.35 32.72 13.43
C LYS A 781 10.84 32.90 13.62
N TYR A 782 10.39 34.15 13.75
CA TYR A 782 8.98 34.46 14.00
C TYR A 782 8.52 35.71 13.23
N PHE A 783 7.41 35.62 12.51
CA PHE A 783 6.67 36.80 12.02
C PHE A 783 5.86 37.40 13.18
N ASN A 784 6.25 38.58 13.62
CA ASN A 784 5.70 39.24 14.80
C ASN A 784 4.38 39.94 14.49
N VAL A 785 3.31 39.55 15.18
CA VAL A 785 1.98 40.14 15.04
C VAL A 785 1.60 40.83 16.35
N ASN A 786 1.51 42.16 16.28
CA ASN A 786 1.13 43.06 17.38
C ASN A 786 -0.28 43.63 17.17
N VAL A 787 -0.83 44.24 18.21
CA VAL A 787 -2.02 45.09 18.07
C VAL A 787 -1.65 46.43 17.43
N SER A 788 -2.61 47.05 16.75
CA SER A 788 -2.46 48.40 16.17
C SER A 788 -1.86 49.41 17.16
N VAL A 789 -1.12 50.38 16.64
CA VAL A 789 -0.68 51.55 17.40
C VAL A 789 -1.90 52.44 17.74
N PRO A 790 -2.04 52.95 18.97
CA PRO A 790 -3.11 53.90 19.31
C PRO A 790 -3.00 55.18 18.46
N ASN A 791 -4.09 55.60 17.83
CA ASN A 791 -4.14 56.83 17.02
C ASN A 791 -4.09 58.11 17.88
N SER A 792 -4.48 58.02 19.15
CA SER A 792 -4.39 59.10 20.13
C SER A 792 -4.31 58.53 21.56
N VAL A 793 -4.01 59.39 22.55
CA VAL A 793 -3.97 59.00 23.97
C VAL A 793 -5.32 58.48 24.50
N ALA A 794 -6.42 58.82 23.83
CA ALA A 794 -7.79 58.45 24.19
C ALA A 794 -8.44 57.46 23.20
N SER A 795 -7.66 56.73 22.39
CA SER A 795 -8.21 55.68 21.51
C SER A 795 -8.94 54.60 22.32
N PRO A 796 -10.10 54.08 21.85
CA PRO A 796 -10.93 53.15 22.61
C PRO A 796 -10.45 51.70 22.55
N ALA A 797 -10.89 50.90 23.53
CA ALA A 797 -10.53 49.48 23.67
C ALA A 797 -11.00 48.58 22.51
N SER A 798 -11.95 49.05 21.69
CA SER A 798 -12.39 48.40 20.46
C SER A 798 -11.28 48.31 19.42
N ASP A 799 -10.37 49.27 19.40
CA ASP A 799 -9.41 49.47 18.30
C ASP A 799 -8.10 48.70 18.54
N CYS A 800 -7.87 48.27 19.78
CA CYS A 800 -6.79 47.38 20.19
C CYS A 800 -7.08 45.95 19.73
N GLN A 801 -6.86 45.69 18.45
CA GLN A 801 -7.05 44.41 17.76
C GLN A 801 -5.76 43.90 17.14
N PHE A 802 -5.55 42.58 17.17
CA PHE A 802 -4.54 41.94 16.33
C PHE A 802 -5.12 41.75 14.93
N ARG A 803 -4.56 42.46 13.94
CA ARG A 803 -4.93 42.31 12.54
C ARG A 803 -3.74 42.70 11.66
N ARG A 804 -3.00 41.71 11.16
CA ARG A 804 -1.78 41.89 10.37
C ARG A 804 -1.90 41.16 9.04
N ALA A 805 -1.52 41.78 7.93
CA ALA A 805 -1.54 41.13 6.63
C ALA A 805 -0.36 40.14 6.52
N LEU A 806 -0.66 38.87 6.22
CA LEU A 806 0.35 37.81 6.07
C LEU A 806 1.28 38.07 4.87
N THR A 807 0.84 38.87 3.90
CA THR A 807 1.67 39.36 2.79
C THR A 807 2.76 40.34 3.23
N GLU A 808 2.66 40.97 4.42
CA GLU A 808 3.72 41.85 4.95
C GLU A 808 4.92 41.05 5.49
N ALA A 809 4.79 39.74 5.69
CA ALA A 809 5.88 38.87 6.15
C ALA A 809 7.06 38.82 5.18
N TYR A 810 6.87 39.15 3.91
CA TYR A 810 7.90 39.08 2.89
C TYR A 810 7.95 40.37 2.08
N SER A 811 9.14 40.94 1.87
CA SER A 811 9.35 42.10 1.00
C SER A 811 9.32 41.72 -0.48
N ALA A 812 9.59 40.44 -0.79
CA ALA A 812 9.39 39.82 -2.09
C ALA A 812 8.82 38.41 -1.89
N TYR A 813 7.80 38.04 -2.66
CA TYR A 813 7.17 36.71 -2.58
C TYR A 813 6.59 36.32 -3.95
N THR A 814 7.27 35.43 -4.68
CA THR A 814 6.87 35.00 -6.02
C THR A 814 6.88 33.48 -6.12
N VAL A 815 5.74 32.91 -6.53
CA VAL A 815 5.61 31.46 -6.76
C VAL A 815 5.67 31.19 -8.27
N LYS A 816 6.56 30.28 -8.66
CA LYS A 816 6.78 29.82 -10.05
C LYS A 816 6.22 28.40 -10.23
N GLY A 817 5.97 28.02 -11.48
CA GLY A 817 5.44 26.69 -11.85
C GLY A 817 3.91 26.58 -11.84
N LEU A 818 3.19 27.64 -11.47
CA LEU A 818 1.74 27.68 -11.43
C LEU A 818 1.10 27.60 -12.84
N PRO A 819 0.00 26.84 -13.02
CA PRO A 819 -0.68 26.71 -14.31
C PRO A 819 -1.55 27.91 -14.72
N GLY A 820 -1.85 28.85 -13.80
CA GLY A 820 -2.61 30.08 -14.07
C GLY A 820 -4.13 29.96 -13.88
N CYS A 821 -4.58 28.97 -13.12
CA CYS A 821 -5.99 28.57 -12.93
C CYS A 821 -6.27 27.96 -11.55
N GLU A 822 -5.32 28.14 -10.64
CA GLU A 822 -5.37 27.84 -9.21
C GLU A 822 -6.01 28.98 -8.41
N SER A 823 -6.27 28.72 -7.12
CA SER A 823 -6.63 29.75 -6.14
C SER A 823 -5.72 29.63 -4.92
N ALA A 824 -5.35 30.76 -4.32
CA ALA A 824 -4.42 30.82 -3.19
C ALA A 824 -5.13 31.24 -1.89
N ARG A 825 -4.74 30.65 -0.76
CA ARG A 825 -5.24 31.02 0.58
C ARG A 825 -4.22 30.69 1.66
N TYR A 826 -4.25 31.47 2.74
CA TYR A 826 -3.50 31.12 3.95
C TYR A 826 -4.36 30.25 4.89
N LYS A 827 -3.72 29.40 5.69
CA LYS A 827 -4.39 28.53 6.68
C LYS A 827 -3.54 28.38 7.94
N VAL A 828 -4.14 28.58 9.12
CA VAL A 828 -3.50 28.19 10.38
C VAL A 828 -3.53 26.66 10.47
N ILE A 829 -2.36 26.04 10.58
CA ILE A 829 -2.22 24.58 10.62
C ILE A 829 -1.76 24.05 11.99
N LYS A 830 -1.11 24.89 12.81
CA LYS A 830 -0.67 24.58 14.18
C LYS A 830 -0.78 25.84 15.04
N THR A 831 -1.00 25.70 16.34
CA THR A 831 -0.91 26.78 17.32
C THR A 831 -0.21 26.29 18.59
N TYR A 832 0.47 27.20 19.30
CA TYR A 832 1.22 26.89 20.50
C TYR A 832 0.82 27.83 21.64
N SER A 833 0.66 27.30 22.84
CA SER A 833 0.34 28.04 24.06
C SER A 833 1.45 27.81 25.08
N ASN A 834 2.11 28.89 25.52
CA ASN A 834 3.27 28.82 26.40
C ASN A 834 4.37 27.85 25.88
N GLY A 835 4.58 27.82 24.55
CA GLY A 835 5.52 26.92 23.87
C GLY A 835 5.02 25.49 23.63
N ASN A 836 3.82 25.11 24.10
CA ASN A 836 3.27 23.77 23.93
C ASN A 836 2.27 23.71 22.76
N LEU A 837 2.41 22.73 21.87
CA LEU A 837 1.49 22.53 20.74
C LEU A 837 0.06 22.26 21.23
N THR A 838 -0.92 22.99 20.69
CA THR A 838 -2.34 22.76 20.96
C THR A 838 -2.95 21.86 19.88
N SER A 839 -3.70 20.84 20.29
CA SER A 839 -4.50 20.01 19.38
C SER A 839 -5.93 19.91 19.93
N PRO A 840 -6.98 20.31 19.16
CA PRO A 840 -6.93 20.92 17.84
C PRO A 840 -6.30 22.33 17.83
N VAL A 841 -6.14 22.90 16.62
CA VAL A 841 -5.75 24.31 16.43
C VAL A 841 -6.72 25.23 17.19
N MET A 842 -6.17 26.24 17.87
CA MET A 842 -6.94 27.15 18.73
C MET A 842 -7.90 28.01 17.90
N SER A 843 -9.20 27.83 18.10
CA SER A 843 -10.28 28.45 17.29
C SER A 843 -10.32 29.98 17.30
N GLY A 844 -9.65 30.62 18.27
CA GLY A 844 -9.50 32.07 18.34
C GLY A 844 -8.31 32.63 17.56
N VAL A 845 -7.50 31.80 16.92
CA VAL A 845 -6.47 32.22 15.96
C VAL A 845 -7.02 32.02 14.55
N GLN A 846 -7.24 33.11 13.83
CA GLN A 846 -8.08 33.12 12.63
C GLN A 846 -7.38 33.79 11.45
N ILE A 847 -7.86 33.49 10.24
CA ILE A 847 -7.43 34.15 9.00
C ILE A 847 -8.67 34.70 8.29
N ASP A 848 -8.67 36.02 8.11
CA ASP A 848 -9.69 36.81 7.40
C ASP A 848 -9.08 37.28 6.06
N GLY A 849 -9.33 36.52 5.00
CA GLY A 849 -8.68 36.72 3.70
C GLY A 849 -7.15 36.54 3.79
N ASN A 850 -6.41 37.65 3.74
CA ASN A 850 -4.96 37.69 3.89
C ASN A 850 -4.51 38.17 5.29
N TYR A 851 -5.42 38.43 6.21
CA TYR A 851 -5.10 38.95 7.55
C TYR A 851 -5.14 37.84 8.59
N ILE A 852 -4.09 37.73 9.40
CA ILE A 852 -4.14 36.93 10.63
C ILE A 852 -4.67 37.79 11.78
N THR A 853 -5.60 37.22 12.53
CA THR A 853 -6.34 37.89 13.60
C THR A 853 -6.47 37.02 14.85
N LEU A 854 -6.67 37.67 15.99
CA LEU A 854 -7.03 37.01 17.24
C LEU A 854 -8.44 37.41 17.69
N ASP A 855 -9.21 36.44 18.16
CA ASP A 855 -10.52 36.66 18.77
C ASP A 855 -10.37 37.19 20.21
N LYS A 856 -10.69 38.47 20.41
CA LYS A 856 -10.65 39.17 21.70
C LYS A 856 -11.68 38.66 22.72
N SER A 857 -12.60 37.77 22.34
CA SER A 857 -13.52 37.10 23.27
C SER A 857 -12.98 35.75 23.78
N ASN A 858 -12.03 35.13 23.06
CA ASN A 858 -11.57 33.77 23.32
C ASN A 858 -10.66 33.66 24.56
N ALA A 859 -11.11 32.95 25.59
CA ALA A 859 -10.38 32.81 26.85
C ALA A 859 -9.04 32.06 26.71
N ALA A 860 -8.94 31.07 25.81
CA ALA A 860 -7.71 30.32 25.57
C ALA A 860 -6.64 31.19 24.90
N VAL A 861 -7.05 32.04 23.94
CA VAL A 861 -6.17 33.05 23.33
C VAL A 861 -5.62 34.00 24.39
N LYS A 862 -6.48 34.54 25.26
CA LYS A 862 -6.06 35.44 26.36
C LYS A 862 -5.08 34.79 27.31
N ALA A 863 -5.29 33.53 27.68
CA ALA A 863 -4.38 32.79 28.56
C ALA A 863 -3.02 32.52 27.89
N ALA A 864 -3.02 32.07 26.64
CA ALA A 864 -1.79 31.79 25.88
C ALA A 864 -0.97 33.07 25.65
N LEU A 865 -1.61 34.13 25.16
CA LEU A 865 -0.98 35.43 24.86
C LEU A 865 -0.29 36.08 26.06
N ASN A 866 -0.77 35.81 27.28
CA ASN A 866 -0.19 36.35 28.51
C ASN A 866 0.76 35.39 29.25
N SER A 867 0.96 34.18 28.74
CA SER A 867 1.90 33.20 29.28
C SER A 867 3.36 33.60 29.06
N ALA A 868 4.29 32.93 29.74
CA ALA A 868 5.72 33.29 29.70
C ALA A 868 6.33 33.17 28.29
N ASN A 869 5.94 32.13 27.54
CA ASN A 869 6.37 31.92 26.16
C ASN A 869 5.29 32.34 25.13
N GLY A 870 4.28 33.12 25.52
CA GLY A 870 3.28 33.68 24.60
C GLY A 870 2.39 32.67 23.83
N LEU A 871 1.90 33.14 22.68
CA LEU A 871 1.02 32.42 21.75
C LEU A 871 1.66 32.46 20.36
N GLN A 872 1.87 31.30 19.74
CA GLN A 872 2.34 31.18 18.36
C GLN A 872 1.36 30.44 17.45
N ALA A 873 1.50 30.62 16.14
CA ALA A 873 0.76 29.88 15.11
C ALA A 873 1.62 29.58 13.89
N VAL A 874 1.56 28.35 13.35
CA VAL A 874 2.13 28.07 12.02
C VAL A 874 1.06 28.32 10.97
N VAL A 875 1.40 29.16 10.00
CA VAL A 875 0.57 29.50 8.86
C VAL A 875 1.14 28.87 7.60
N ALA A 876 0.32 28.09 6.90
CA ALA A 876 0.61 27.55 5.58
C ALA A 876 0.04 28.46 4.48
N HIS A 877 0.79 28.70 3.42
CA HIS A 877 0.28 29.28 2.17
C HIS A 877 -0.03 28.15 1.18
N ILE A 878 -1.31 28.00 0.84
CA ILE A 878 -1.85 26.84 0.13
C ILE A 878 -2.45 27.29 -1.21
N TYR A 879 -2.05 26.61 -2.28
CA TYR A 879 -2.65 26.73 -3.61
C TYR A 879 -3.58 25.54 -3.87
N THR A 880 -4.86 25.82 -4.12
CA THR A 880 -5.85 24.84 -4.57
C THR A 880 -5.86 24.82 -6.10
N MET A 881 -5.43 23.71 -6.68
CA MET A 881 -5.41 23.45 -8.12
C MET A 881 -6.82 23.21 -8.67
N SER A 882 -7.04 23.42 -9.97
CA SER A 882 -8.36 23.29 -10.60
C SER A 882 -8.96 21.86 -10.54
N ASN A 883 -8.12 20.84 -10.33
CA ASN A 883 -8.53 19.44 -10.11
C ASN A 883 -8.85 19.12 -8.63
N GLY A 884 -8.71 20.11 -7.73
CA GLY A 884 -9.01 20.02 -6.31
C GLY A 884 -7.86 19.57 -5.40
N ASP A 885 -6.65 19.36 -5.90
CA ASP A 885 -5.47 19.15 -5.03
C ASP A 885 -5.08 20.46 -4.31
N GLU A 886 -4.58 20.33 -3.08
CA GLU A 886 -4.02 21.45 -2.31
C GLU A 886 -2.51 21.26 -2.16
N VAL A 887 -1.74 22.26 -2.59
CA VAL A 887 -0.27 22.27 -2.50
C VAL A 887 0.16 23.39 -1.56
N THR A 888 0.82 23.03 -0.45
CA THR A 888 1.45 24.00 0.45
C THR A 888 2.80 24.41 -0.14
N VAL A 889 2.98 25.70 -0.41
CA VAL A 889 4.21 26.27 -0.99
C VAL A 889 5.12 26.90 0.06
N ASN A 890 4.56 27.28 1.22
CA ASN A 890 5.31 27.85 2.32
C ASN A 890 4.63 27.54 3.67
N GLU A 891 5.41 27.36 4.72
CA GLU A 891 4.95 27.35 6.12
C GLU A 891 5.85 28.28 6.95
N PHE A 892 5.27 29.18 7.73
CA PHE A 892 6.02 30.05 8.64
C PHE A 892 5.35 30.21 10.00
N MET A 893 6.18 30.47 11.02
CA MET A 893 5.72 30.68 12.39
C MET A 893 5.39 32.16 12.61
N VAL A 894 4.23 32.40 13.23
CA VAL A 894 3.75 33.70 13.69
C VAL A 894 3.84 33.74 15.20
N ASP A 895 4.40 34.80 15.77
CA ASP A 895 4.40 35.06 17.22
C ASP A 895 3.52 36.27 17.55
N PHE A 896 2.61 36.11 18.51
CA PHE A 896 1.68 37.18 18.88
C PHE A 896 2.20 37.96 20.08
N ILE A 897 2.63 39.19 19.82
CA ILE A 897 3.28 40.04 20.82
C ILE A 897 2.25 40.53 21.86
N ARG A 898 2.48 40.18 23.13
CA ARG A 898 1.60 40.56 24.25
C ARG A 898 1.42 42.08 24.33
N PRO A 899 0.18 42.63 24.31
CA PRO A 899 -0.03 44.08 24.19
C PRO A 899 0.38 44.91 25.41
N VAL A 900 0.39 44.32 26.62
CA VAL A 900 0.71 45.00 27.89
C VAL A 900 1.64 44.17 28.76
N ASN A 901 2.63 44.84 29.34
CA ASN A 901 3.59 44.30 30.29
C ASN A 901 3.38 44.91 31.68
N LEU A 902 3.45 44.09 32.73
CA LEU A 902 3.43 44.51 34.12
C LEU A 902 4.87 44.51 34.65
N ASN A 903 5.40 45.69 34.95
CA ASN A 903 6.80 45.89 35.32
C ASN A 903 6.88 46.24 36.80
N MET A 904 7.07 45.24 37.66
CA MET A 904 7.24 45.48 39.09
C MET A 904 8.56 46.23 39.35
N PRO A 905 8.55 47.31 40.13
CA PRO A 905 9.76 48.05 40.45
C PRO A 905 10.75 47.22 41.28
N SER A 906 12.03 47.48 41.09
CA SER A 906 13.14 46.90 41.84
C SER A 906 13.65 47.86 42.93
N GLY A 907 14.45 47.33 43.88
CA GLY A 907 15.05 48.14 44.94
C GLY A 907 14.14 48.48 46.13
N ILE A 908 12.91 47.98 46.14
CA ILE A 908 11.99 48.12 47.28
C ILE A 908 12.52 47.35 48.48
N ALA A 909 12.52 47.99 49.65
CA ALA A 909 12.99 47.39 50.89
C ALA A 909 12.10 47.70 52.10
N VAL A 910 12.13 46.80 53.08
CA VAL A 910 11.45 46.91 54.38
C VAL A 910 12.40 46.51 55.51
N ILE A 911 12.16 46.99 56.73
CA ILE A 911 12.95 46.63 57.92
C ILE A 911 12.26 45.51 58.71
N ASP A 912 13.00 44.46 59.05
CA ASP A 912 12.48 43.35 59.85
C ASP A 912 12.10 43.77 61.27
N ALA A 913 11.13 43.07 61.88
CA ALA A 913 10.69 43.30 63.27
C ALA A 913 10.42 44.78 63.66
N LYS A 914 10.07 45.64 62.69
CA LYS A 914 9.73 47.05 62.91
C LYS A 914 8.41 47.16 63.68
N THR A 915 8.40 48.00 64.71
CA THR A 915 7.22 48.16 65.58
C THR A 915 6.05 48.71 64.77
N GLY A 916 4.95 47.94 64.68
CA GLY A 916 3.78 48.29 63.88
C GLY A 916 3.83 47.83 62.41
N GLY A 917 4.92 47.19 61.99
CA GLY A 917 5.20 46.79 60.61
C GLY A 917 5.98 47.82 59.81
N ASP A 918 6.40 47.44 58.60
CA ASP A 918 6.93 48.34 57.58
C ASP A 918 6.14 48.22 56.27
N VAL A 919 6.21 49.23 55.42
CA VAL A 919 5.39 49.29 54.19
C VAL A 919 6.27 49.49 52.96
N ALA A 920 6.15 48.56 52.03
CA ALA A 920 6.68 48.63 50.68
C ALA A 920 5.67 49.32 49.75
N ASP A 921 5.99 50.51 49.24
CA ASP A 921 5.21 51.19 48.19
C ASP A 921 5.84 50.89 46.81
N PHE A 922 5.04 50.37 45.87
CA PHE A 922 5.47 50.09 44.50
C PHE A 922 4.97 51.11 43.46
N GLN A 923 4.26 52.16 43.90
CA GLN A 923 3.82 53.31 43.10
C GLN A 923 3.06 52.95 41.81
N TRP A 924 2.73 53.95 40.98
CA TRP A 924 1.97 53.77 39.73
C TRP A 924 2.78 54.06 38.46
N ASN A 925 3.87 54.84 38.58
CA ASN A 925 4.59 55.36 37.41
C ASN A 925 5.48 54.27 36.78
N GLY A 926 5.27 53.97 35.49
CA GLY A 926 6.01 52.92 34.76
C GLY A 926 5.58 51.47 35.05
N LEU A 927 4.61 51.26 35.95
CA LEU A 927 4.13 49.93 36.38
C LEU A 927 3.52 49.13 35.21
N LEU A 928 2.92 49.81 34.23
CA LEU A 928 2.39 49.24 33.00
C LEU A 928 3.09 49.87 31.79
N THR A 929 3.58 49.05 30.87
CA THR A 929 4.00 49.49 29.53
C THR A 929 3.28 48.69 28.45
N ASP A 930 3.19 49.25 27.25
CA ASP A 930 2.71 48.53 26.09
C ASP A 930 3.81 47.66 25.43
N TRP A 931 3.46 47.00 24.32
CA TRP A 931 4.38 46.18 23.53
C TRP A 931 5.55 46.94 22.88
N ARG A 932 5.52 48.29 22.84
CA ARG A 932 6.59 49.17 22.37
C ARG A 932 7.48 49.66 23.53
N ASN A 933 7.14 49.29 24.76
CA ASN A 933 7.67 49.82 26.02
C ASN A 933 7.24 51.26 26.35
N GLU A 934 6.18 51.77 25.71
CA GLU A 934 5.61 53.07 26.08
C GLU A 934 4.79 52.96 27.38
N ALA A 935 4.90 53.96 28.26
CA ALA A 935 4.20 53.95 29.54
C ALA A 935 2.68 54.08 29.37
N ILE A 936 1.93 53.23 30.07
CA ILE A 936 0.47 53.30 30.14
C ILE A 936 0.09 53.99 31.45
N VAL A 937 -0.50 55.18 31.35
CA VAL A 937 -0.78 56.06 32.50
C VAL A 937 -2.29 56.17 32.71
N LYS A 938 -2.75 55.86 33.92
CA LYS A 938 -4.16 55.95 34.35
C LYS A 938 -4.72 57.37 34.20
N ASP A 939 -6.01 57.47 33.89
CA ASP A 939 -6.71 58.75 33.82
C ASP A 939 -6.77 59.47 35.17
N SER A 940 -6.75 60.80 35.16
CA SER A 940 -6.67 61.61 36.37
C SER A 940 -7.42 62.94 36.23
N TRP A 941 -7.76 63.53 37.37
CA TRP A 941 -8.37 64.85 37.44
C TRP A 941 -7.37 65.83 38.04
N SER A 942 -7.04 66.87 37.29
CA SER A 942 -6.18 67.96 37.75
C SER A 942 -7.04 69.18 38.08
N TRP A 943 -6.67 69.95 39.10
CA TRP A 943 -7.33 71.21 39.41
C TRP A 943 -6.56 72.35 38.75
N VAL A 944 -7.19 73.02 37.79
CA VAL A 944 -6.57 74.10 37.02
C VAL A 944 -7.13 75.44 37.50
N GLU A 945 -6.25 76.33 37.95
CA GLU A 945 -6.61 77.71 38.25
C GLU A 945 -6.87 78.48 36.96
N ASN A 946 -8.11 78.93 36.79
CA ASN A 946 -8.47 79.84 35.71
C ASN A 946 -8.27 81.28 36.19
N VAL A 947 -7.48 82.04 35.44
CA VAL A 947 -7.14 83.43 35.71
C VAL A 947 -7.98 84.32 34.80
N HIS A 948 -8.99 85.00 35.34
CA HIS A 948 -9.72 86.03 34.59
C HIS A 948 -9.12 87.40 34.85
N SER A 949 -8.55 87.98 33.80
CA SER A 949 -7.85 89.28 33.83
C SER A 949 -8.78 90.41 33.43
N TYR A 950 -8.78 91.51 34.19
CA TYR A 950 -9.66 92.65 33.93
C TYR A 950 -9.12 93.95 34.52
N TRP A 951 -9.55 95.08 33.94
CA TRP A 951 -9.30 96.41 34.50
C TRP A 951 -10.14 96.64 35.76
N LYS A 952 -9.47 96.68 36.92
CA LYS A 952 -10.00 97.14 38.21
C LYS A 952 -9.68 98.63 38.36
N ARG A 953 -10.60 99.44 38.90
CA ARG A 953 -10.33 100.87 39.14
C ARG A 953 -9.47 101.03 40.40
N VAL A 954 -8.37 101.79 40.34
CA VAL A 954 -7.40 101.92 41.45
C VAL A 954 -6.84 103.32 41.70
N CYS A 955 -7.15 104.32 40.86
CA CYS A 955 -6.60 105.66 41.02
C CYS A 955 -6.78 106.16 42.46
N THR A 956 -5.65 106.44 43.12
CA THR A 956 -5.55 106.93 44.49
C THR A 956 -5.71 108.45 44.46
N PRO A 957 -6.75 109.03 45.05
CA PRO A 957 -6.91 110.49 45.04
C PRO A 957 -5.97 111.21 46.03
N GLU A 958 -5.83 112.53 45.89
CA GLU A 958 -4.87 113.37 46.63
C GLU A 958 -5.43 113.81 48.00
N PHE A 959 -4.59 114.06 49.02
CA PHE A 959 -5.05 114.22 50.41
C PHE A 959 -4.65 115.55 51.12
N GLU A 960 -5.57 116.11 51.91
CA GLU A 960 -5.45 117.19 52.91
C GLU A 960 -5.84 116.68 54.33
N TYR A 961 -5.23 117.21 55.39
CA TYR A 961 -5.31 116.65 56.76
C TYR A 961 -6.65 116.88 57.49
N VAL A 962 -7.27 115.81 58.03
CA VAL A 962 -8.52 115.85 58.82
C VAL A 962 -8.45 114.91 60.05
N GLN A 963 -9.27 115.18 61.07
CA GLN A 963 -9.32 114.44 62.36
C GLN A 963 -10.18 113.16 62.31
N GLY A 964 -10.29 112.41 63.43
CA GLY A 964 -10.81 111.02 63.50
C GLY A 964 -12.31 110.78 63.19
N HIS A 965 -12.75 109.50 63.17
CA HIS A 965 -14.13 109.06 62.86
C HIS A 965 -14.45 107.61 63.31
N GLU A 966 -15.67 107.06 63.03
CA GLU A 966 -16.23 105.82 63.64
C GLU A 966 -16.43 104.57 62.72
N GLU A 967 -16.50 103.33 63.29
CA GLU A 967 -16.49 101.95 62.69
C GLU A 967 -17.73 101.06 63.03
N MET A 968 -18.37 100.34 62.07
CA MET A 968 -19.74 99.78 62.15
C MET A 968 -20.02 98.64 63.18
N VAL A 969 -21.26 98.57 63.70
CA VAL A 969 -21.77 97.63 64.74
C VAL A 969 -23.06 96.87 64.36
N THR A 970 -24.05 97.48 63.67
CA THR A 970 -25.35 96.84 63.31
C THR A 970 -25.86 97.31 61.94
N PRO A 971 -26.47 96.45 61.09
CA PRO A 971 -26.90 96.79 59.73
C PRO A 971 -28.33 97.39 59.63
N ALA A 972 -28.70 97.86 58.44
CA ALA A 972 -29.86 98.72 58.15
C ALA A 972 -31.16 97.98 57.71
N GLN A 973 -32.33 98.63 57.90
CA GLN A 973 -33.67 98.15 57.50
C GLN A 973 -34.60 99.27 57.00
N LEU A 974 -35.78 98.94 56.48
CA LEU A 974 -36.73 99.86 55.80
C LEU A 974 -38.15 99.71 56.37
N ASP A 975 -38.80 100.83 56.68
CA ASP A 975 -40.12 100.90 57.34
C ASP A 975 -41.04 101.91 56.60
N VAL A 976 -42.35 101.64 56.51
CA VAL A 976 -43.30 102.43 55.69
C VAL A 976 -44.51 102.86 56.52
N GLU A 977 -44.72 104.17 56.63
CA GLU A 977 -45.82 104.78 57.38
C GLU A 977 -46.95 105.21 56.44
N TYR A 978 -48.18 104.83 56.75
CA TYR A 978 -49.40 105.17 56.00
C TYR A 978 -50.28 106.17 56.77
N GLY A 979 -51.14 106.90 56.06
CA GLY A 979 -52.14 107.80 56.65
C GLY A 979 -53.46 107.80 55.86
N THR A 980 -54.57 108.05 56.55
CA THR A 980 -55.93 107.97 55.97
C THR A 980 -56.49 109.36 55.66
N ILE A 981 -57.15 109.49 54.50
CA ILE A 981 -57.99 110.65 54.14
C ILE A 981 -59.45 110.21 54.05
N LYS A 982 -60.38 110.99 54.62
CA LYS A 982 -61.83 110.77 54.52
C LYS A 982 -62.58 112.10 54.47
N PHE A 983 -63.37 112.32 53.42
CA PHE A 983 -64.20 113.53 53.25
C PHE A 983 -65.32 113.30 52.24
N THR A 984 -66.33 114.18 52.20
CA THR A 984 -67.37 114.17 51.18
C THR A 984 -67.20 115.36 50.25
N THR A 985 -67.18 115.12 48.93
CA THR A 985 -67.01 116.16 47.92
C THR A 985 -68.19 117.13 47.93
N THR A 986 -67.91 118.44 47.87
CA THR A 986 -68.97 119.48 47.74
C THR A 986 -69.13 119.98 46.31
N THR A 987 -68.17 119.68 45.43
CA THR A 987 -68.15 119.93 44.00
C THR A 987 -67.64 118.68 43.26
N VAL A 988 -67.71 118.67 41.93
CA VAL A 988 -67.05 117.60 41.15
C VAL A 988 -65.55 117.64 41.45
N THR A 989 -64.99 116.54 41.93
CA THR A 989 -63.60 116.43 42.39
C THR A 989 -62.86 115.41 41.54
N THR A 990 -61.77 115.82 40.90
CA THR A 990 -60.91 114.91 40.14
C THR A 990 -59.92 114.22 41.07
N MET A 991 -59.85 112.90 40.95
CA MET A 991 -58.83 112.04 41.55
C MET A 991 -57.95 111.44 40.46
N TYR A 992 -56.82 110.83 40.83
CA TYR A 992 -55.85 110.25 39.92
C TYR A 992 -55.55 108.80 40.30
N THR A 993 -55.54 107.89 39.34
CA THR A 993 -54.79 106.62 39.43
C THR A 993 -53.51 106.74 38.64
N GLY A 994 -52.43 106.08 39.07
CA GLY A 994 -51.18 105.99 38.32
C GLY A 994 -50.85 104.59 37.88
N LYS A 995 -50.10 104.50 36.78
CA LYS A 995 -49.50 103.27 36.27
C LYS A 995 -48.04 103.50 35.90
N ALA A 996 -47.14 102.77 36.56
CA ALA A 996 -45.70 102.83 36.32
C ALA A 996 -45.16 101.44 35.98
N THR A 997 -44.34 101.33 34.93
CA THR A 997 -43.60 100.11 34.61
C THR A 997 -42.16 100.28 35.06
N TYR A 998 -41.66 99.37 35.89
CA TYR A 998 -40.28 99.36 36.32
C TYR A 998 -39.54 98.17 35.71
N ARG A 999 -38.30 98.40 35.27
CA ARG A 999 -37.45 97.36 34.68
C ARG A 999 -36.33 97.00 35.65
N TYR A 1000 -36.30 95.73 36.03
CA TYR A 1000 -35.34 95.15 36.98
C TYR A 1000 -34.25 94.40 36.21
N TYR A 1001 -32.99 94.76 36.43
CA TYR A 1001 -31.83 94.17 35.77
C TYR A 1001 -31.11 93.15 36.64
N ASN A 1002 -30.88 91.94 36.11
CA ASN A 1002 -30.17 90.87 36.79
C ASN A 1002 -28.65 90.99 36.56
N ARG A 1003 -27.83 90.64 37.56
CA ARG A 1003 -26.35 90.61 37.46
C ARG A 1003 -25.80 89.73 36.34
N LEU A 1004 -26.58 88.78 35.83
CA LEU A 1004 -26.19 87.84 34.76
C LEU A 1004 -26.64 88.26 33.34
N GLY A 1005 -27.10 89.50 33.13
CA GLY A 1005 -27.27 90.08 31.79
C GLY A 1005 -28.66 89.97 31.16
N GLY A 1006 -29.71 89.84 31.96
CA GLY A 1006 -31.11 89.90 31.50
C GLY A 1006 -31.94 90.88 32.33
N SER A 1007 -33.03 91.40 31.75
CA SER A 1007 -33.94 92.34 32.43
C SER A 1007 -35.40 91.88 32.36
N THR A 1008 -36.16 92.08 33.43
CA THR A 1008 -37.62 91.87 33.45
C THR A 1008 -38.37 93.18 33.71
N LYS A 1009 -39.54 93.35 33.10
CA LYS A 1009 -40.42 94.52 33.30
C LYS A 1009 -41.59 94.12 34.19
N LYS A 1010 -41.92 94.94 35.19
CA LYS A 1010 -43.12 94.74 36.02
C LYS A 1010 -43.85 96.07 36.18
N THR A 1011 -45.15 96.04 35.88
CA THR A 1011 -46.01 97.22 35.96
C THR A 1011 -46.82 97.19 37.24
N TYR A 1012 -46.89 98.35 37.90
CA TYR A 1012 -47.65 98.60 39.12
C TYR A 1012 -48.71 99.66 38.83
N THR A 1013 -49.81 99.60 39.57
CA THR A 1013 -50.94 100.52 39.46
C THR A 1013 -51.41 100.92 40.85
N THR A 1014 -51.84 102.16 41.01
CA THR A 1014 -52.42 102.64 42.27
C THR A 1014 -53.95 102.58 42.26
N GLU A 1015 -54.51 102.67 43.46
CA GLU A 1015 -55.89 103.13 43.65
C GLU A 1015 -56.00 104.65 43.39
N GLU A 1016 -57.19 105.20 43.57
CA GLU A 1016 -57.49 106.61 43.30
C GLU A 1016 -57.05 107.50 44.46
N PHE A 1017 -56.21 108.50 44.21
CA PHE A 1017 -55.78 109.49 45.19
C PHE A 1017 -56.12 110.92 44.74
N LEU A 1018 -56.15 111.89 45.66
CA LEU A 1018 -56.45 113.29 45.33
C LEU A 1018 -55.38 113.96 44.45
N THR A 1019 -54.12 113.55 44.59
CA THR A 1019 -52.98 114.17 43.92
C THR A 1019 -52.08 113.14 43.25
N GLN A 1020 -51.40 113.57 42.18
CA GLN A 1020 -50.39 112.75 41.51
C GLN A 1020 -49.16 112.46 42.41
N ALA A 1021 -48.89 113.32 43.40
CA ALA A 1021 -47.81 113.08 44.36
C ALA A 1021 -48.09 111.90 45.32
N GLU A 1022 -49.35 111.70 45.73
CA GLU A 1022 -49.77 110.52 46.51
C GLU A 1022 -49.70 109.23 45.67
N VAL A 1023 -50.03 109.34 44.37
CA VAL A 1023 -49.84 108.28 43.38
C VAL A 1023 -48.36 107.87 43.29
N ASP A 1024 -47.46 108.84 43.14
CA ASP A 1024 -46.02 108.59 43.03
C ASP A 1024 -45.43 107.95 44.29
N ALA A 1025 -45.81 108.45 45.47
CA ALA A 1025 -45.40 107.88 46.75
C ALA A 1025 -45.86 106.41 46.91
N SER A 1026 -47.07 106.09 46.45
CA SER A 1026 -47.60 104.71 46.45
C SER A 1026 -46.86 103.80 45.47
N LEU A 1027 -46.56 104.28 44.25
CA LEU A 1027 -45.79 103.52 43.26
C LEU A 1027 -44.34 103.28 43.72
N GLU A 1028 -43.71 104.27 44.37
CA GLU A 1028 -42.36 104.16 44.91
C GLU A 1028 -42.27 103.16 46.07
N ALA A 1029 -43.25 103.16 46.99
CA ALA A 1029 -43.36 102.15 48.04
C ALA A 1029 -43.53 100.74 47.46
N GLN A 1030 -44.42 100.57 46.47
CA GLN A 1030 -44.64 99.27 45.80
C GLN A 1030 -43.42 98.79 45.01
N LYS A 1031 -42.65 99.70 44.42
CA LYS A 1031 -41.35 99.40 43.78
C LYS A 1031 -40.35 98.88 44.81
N LEU A 1032 -40.14 99.61 45.91
CA LEU A 1032 -39.17 99.26 46.95
C LEU A 1032 -39.52 97.93 47.64
N ALA A 1033 -40.78 97.71 48.01
CA ALA A 1033 -41.25 96.44 48.58
C ALA A 1033 -41.19 95.27 47.58
N GLY A 1034 -41.34 95.57 46.28
CA GLY A 1034 -41.30 94.57 45.22
C GLY A 1034 -39.91 94.24 44.67
N TRP A 1035 -38.84 94.89 45.15
CA TRP A 1035 -37.49 94.80 44.60
C TRP A 1035 -36.69 93.62 45.20
N PRO A 1036 -36.41 92.53 44.44
CA PRO A 1036 -35.69 91.39 44.97
C PRO A 1036 -34.19 91.68 45.00
N LEU A 1037 -33.53 91.40 46.13
CA LEU A 1037 -32.09 91.64 46.42
C LEU A 1037 -31.07 91.13 45.38
N ILE A 1038 -31.48 90.25 44.47
CA ILE A 1038 -30.64 89.70 43.38
C ILE A 1038 -30.55 90.61 42.13
N TYR A 1039 -31.39 91.65 42.05
CA TYR A 1039 -31.43 92.61 40.95
C TYR A 1039 -30.79 93.93 41.40
N PRO A 1040 -29.53 94.24 41.05
CA PRO A 1040 -28.82 95.41 41.60
C PRO A 1040 -29.32 96.77 41.12
N HIS A 1041 -30.18 96.80 40.10
CA HIS A 1041 -30.69 98.04 39.53
C HIS A 1041 -32.14 97.88 39.06
N VAL A 1042 -32.96 98.88 39.39
CA VAL A 1042 -34.29 99.09 38.86
C VAL A 1042 -34.39 100.52 38.34
N GLU A 1043 -34.99 100.70 37.18
CA GLU A 1043 -35.33 102.01 36.61
C GLU A 1043 -36.81 102.07 36.22
N LEU A 1044 -37.36 103.29 36.15
CA LEU A 1044 -38.68 103.51 35.54
C LEU A 1044 -38.52 103.37 34.01
N ASP A 1045 -39.42 102.61 33.40
CA ASP A 1045 -39.36 102.20 32.00
C ASP A 1045 -40.48 102.88 31.21
N GLY A 1046 -40.22 104.12 30.81
CA GLY A 1046 -41.20 105.09 30.30
C GLY A 1046 -41.58 106.11 31.38
N ASP A 1047 -42.66 106.86 31.14
CA ASP A 1047 -43.21 107.82 32.10
C ASP A 1047 -44.34 107.20 32.95
N ILE A 1048 -44.66 107.80 34.10
CA ILE A 1048 -45.83 107.42 34.90
C ILE A 1048 -47.09 107.92 34.18
N ILE A 1049 -48.04 107.01 33.92
CA ILE A 1049 -49.30 107.35 33.26
C ILE A 1049 -50.35 107.59 34.33
N TYR A 1050 -50.80 108.84 34.46
CA TYR A 1050 -51.92 109.21 35.32
C TYR A 1050 -53.24 109.15 34.55
N THR A 1051 -54.29 108.64 35.19
CA THR A 1051 -55.66 108.65 34.66
C THR A 1051 -56.56 109.44 35.62
N GLU A 1052 -57.17 110.50 35.12
CA GLU A 1052 -58.13 111.30 35.87
C GLU A 1052 -59.47 110.57 36.04
N VAL A 1053 -59.95 110.50 37.28
CA VAL A 1053 -61.26 109.95 37.64
C VAL A 1053 -62.07 111.04 38.32
N SER A 1054 -63.07 111.57 37.60
CA SER A 1054 -63.94 112.62 38.12
C SER A 1054 -65.04 112.05 39.01
N LYS A 1055 -65.07 112.44 40.28
CA LYS A 1055 -66.13 112.07 41.24
C LYS A 1055 -67.18 113.19 41.30
N PRO A 1056 -68.48 112.89 41.11
CA PRO A 1056 -69.52 113.91 41.19
C PRO A 1056 -69.64 114.51 42.61
N ALA A 1057 -70.28 115.68 42.71
CA ALA A 1057 -70.52 116.32 44.00
C ALA A 1057 -71.38 115.43 44.92
N SER A 1058 -71.17 115.57 46.24
CA SER A 1058 -71.76 114.75 47.31
C SER A 1058 -71.28 113.29 47.37
N THR A 1059 -70.13 112.97 46.79
CA THR A 1059 -69.50 111.64 46.88
C THR A 1059 -68.57 111.58 48.09
N THR A 1060 -68.72 110.58 48.96
CA THR A 1060 -67.75 110.33 50.05
C THR A 1060 -66.55 109.57 49.49
N ILE A 1061 -65.35 110.11 49.73
CA ILE A 1061 -64.05 109.56 49.35
C ILE A 1061 -63.32 109.18 50.64
N GLU A 1062 -62.77 107.97 50.67
CA GLU A 1062 -61.97 107.44 51.78
C GLU A 1062 -60.87 106.55 51.20
N TYR A 1063 -59.61 106.79 51.56
CA TYR A 1063 -58.46 105.99 51.14
C TYR A 1063 -57.25 106.19 52.08
N ASP A 1064 -56.32 105.23 52.06
CA ASP A 1064 -55.02 105.32 52.72
C ASP A 1064 -53.93 105.68 51.70
N TYR A 1065 -53.04 106.61 52.05
CA TYR A 1065 -51.89 107.02 51.23
C TYR A 1065 -50.57 106.77 51.97
N VAL A 1066 -49.47 106.64 51.22
CA VAL A 1066 -48.13 106.53 51.78
C VAL A 1066 -47.71 107.89 52.33
N LYS A 1067 -47.53 107.97 53.65
CA LYS A 1067 -47.24 109.21 54.38
C LYS A 1067 -45.75 109.44 54.52
N SER A 1068 -44.96 108.40 54.80
CA SER A 1068 -43.49 108.45 54.77
C SER A 1068 -42.88 107.05 54.54
N ILE A 1069 -41.66 107.02 54.00
CA ILE A 1069 -40.85 105.80 53.85
C ILE A 1069 -39.52 106.08 54.57
N ASN A 1070 -39.26 105.37 55.67
CA ASN A 1070 -38.12 105.62 56.54
C ASN A 1070 -37.08 104.50 56.44
N TYR A 1071 -35.82 104.88 56.26
CA TYR A 1071 -34.68 103.97 56.25
C TYR A 1071 -33.92 104.09 57.58
N VAL A 1072 -33.75 102.98 58.29
CA VAL A 1072 -33.01 102.90 59.55
C VAL A 1072 -31.58 102.47 59.23
N PRO A 1073 -30.56 103.35 59.34
CA PRO A 1073 -29.19 103.06 58.96
C PRO A 1073 -28.39 102.30 60.03
N ALA A 1074 -27.16 101.96 59.69
CA ALA A 1074 -26.21 101.22 60.53
C ALA A 1074 -25.48 102.08 61.59
N VAL A 1075 -25.12 101.49 62.74
CA VAL A 1075 -24.43 102.15 63.90
C VAL A 1075 -22.91 101.94 63.86
N TYR A 1076 -22.06 102.82 64.45
CA TYR A 1076 -20.57 102.81 64.36
C TYR A 1076 -19.83 103.23 65.71
N LYS A 1077 -18.48 103.06 65.85
CA LYS A 1077 -17.59 103.42 67.03
C LYS A 1077 -16.17 103.99 66.69
N TRP A 1078 -15.68 105.00 67.43
CA TRP A 1078 -14.49 105.86 67.12
C TRP A 1078 -13.06 105.27 66.93
N VAL A 1079 -12.27 105.91 66.04
CA VAL A 1079 -10.85 105.71 65.64
C VAL A 1079 -10.16 107.08 65.35
N GLU A 1080 -8.85 107.23 65.64
CA GLU A 1080 -8.10 108.50 65.52
C GLU A 1080 -7.79 109.00 64.07
N GLY A 1081 -7.42 110.29 63.96
CA GLY A 1081 -7.42 111.07 62.71
C GLY A 1081 -6.19 110.97 61.82
N ASN A 1082 -6.41 111.12 60.50
CA ASN A 1082 -5.39 110.98 59.46
C ASN A 1082 -5.81 111.69 58.16
N TRP A 1083 -4.90 111.84 57.20
CA TRP A 1083 -5.12 112.57 55.94
C TRP A 1083 -6.38 112.10 55.14
N THR A 1084 -7.17 113.04 54.58
CA THR A 1084 -8.43 112.79 53.80
C THR A 1084 -8.45 113.51 52.45
N MET A 1085 -9.42 113.23 51.57
CA MET A 1085 -9.13 113.10 50.13
C MET A 1085 -9.95 114.01 49.19
N VAL A 1086 -9.28 114.73 48.29
CA VAL A 1086 -9.84 115.71 47.33
C VAL A 1086 -10.56 115.01 46.16
N PRO A 1087 -11.74 115.51 45.70
CA PRO A 1087 -12.52 114.85 44.65
C PRO A 1087 -11.83 114.80 43.27
N HIS A 1088 -11.56 113.58 42.80
CA HIS A 1088 -10.87 113.30 41.53
C HIS A 1088 -11.85 112.85 40.43
N LYS A 1089 -11.69 113.39 39.21
CA LYS A 1089 -12.49 113.01 38.03
C LYS A 1089 -11.82 111.86 37.25
N HIS A 1090 -12.39 110.66 37.37
CA HIS A 1090 -11.85 109.44 36.77
C HIS A 1090 -11.75 109.48 35.24
N THR A 1091 -10.71 108.84 34.68
CA THR A 1091 -10.63 108.54 33.23
C THR A 1091 -11.53 107.36 32.85
N GLU A 1092 -11.93 107.32 31.59
CA GLU A 1092 -12.66 106.17 31.02
C GLU A 1092 -11.85 104.86 31.11
N LYS A 1093 -12.54 103.73 31.06
CA LYS A 1093 -11.92 102.40 31.13
C LYS A 1093 -11.14 102.13 29.83
N PRO A 1094 -9.88 101.66 29.90
CA PRO A 1094 -9.12 101.31 28.71
C PRO A 1094 -9.84 100.25 27.85
N ALA A 1095 -9.87 100.48 26.54
CA ALA A 1095 -10.51 99.60 25.55
C ALA A 1095 -9.56 98.53 24.98
N PHE A 1096 -8.38 98.34 25.60
CA PHE A 1096 -7.36 97.35 25.27
C PHE A 1096 -7.02 96.54 26.52
N GLU A 1097 -6.46 95.33 26.39
CA GLU A 1097 -6.02 94.52 27.55
C GLU A 1097 -4.65 94.94 28.08
N GLY A 1098 -4.42 94.81 29.39
CA GLY A 1098 -3.15 95.17 30.00
C GLY A 1098 -2.03 94.15 29.68
N THR A 1099 -0.84 94.66 29.39
CA THR A 1099 0.37 93.90 29.06
C THR A 1099 1.08 93.30 30.28
N SER A 1100 0.74 93.74 31.49
CA SER A 1100 1.23 93.18 32.75
C SER A 1100 0.25 93.44 33.90
N TYR A 1101 0.18 92.53 34.87
CA TYR A 1101 -0.62 92.75 36.09
C TYR A 1101 0.00 93.86 36.93
N GLY A 1102 -0.82 94.81 37.38
CA GLY A 1102 -0.37 96.07 37.98
C GLY A 1102 -0.16 97.21 36.98
N GLN A 1103 -0.31 96.99 35.66
CA GLN A 1103 -0.26 98.08 34.69
C GLN A 1103 -1.38 99.08 34.98
N ILE A 1104 -1.03 100.37 35.10
CA ILE A 1104 -1.97 101.47 35.27
C ILE A 1104 -2.23 102.16 33.93
N SER A 1105 -3.50 102.46 33.63
CA SER A 1105 -3.90 103.34 32.53
C SER A 1105 -5.00 104.29 33.02
N GLY A 1106 -4.59 105.53 33.28
CA GLY A 1106 -5.41 106.53 33.97
C GLY A 1106 -5.91 105.97 35.31
N CYS A 1107 -7.21 105.75 35.42
CA CYS A 1107 -7.84 105.30 36.64
C CYS A 1107 -7.84 103.80 36.93
N TRP A 1108 -7.26 102.99 36.05
CA TRP A 1108 -7.50 101.56 36.02
C TRP A 1108 -6.20 100.76 36.07
N GLU A 1109 -6.15 99.73 36.90
CA GLU A 1109 -5.11 98.71 37.00
C GLU A 1109 -5.57 97.44 36.30
N TRP A 1110 -4.70 96.83 35.52
CA TRP A 1110 -4.92 95.48 35.01
C TRP A 1110 -4.66 94.46 36.12
N THR A 1111 -5.71 93.77 36.57
CA THR A 1111 -5.65 92.83 37.70
C THR A 1111 -6.24 91.47 37.32
N LYS A 1112 -6.23 90.50 38.23
CA LYS A 1112 -6.76 89.15 38.00
C LYS A 1112 -7.66 88.63 39.13
N LYS A 1113 -8.56 87.69 38.81
CA LYS A 1113 -9.30 86.85 39.75
C LYS A 1113 -9.09 85.38 39.38
N GLU A 1114 -8.87 84.54 40.39
CA GLU A 1114 -8.47 83.13 40.22
C GLU A 1114 -9.52 82.20 40.86
N TRP A 1115 -9.80 81.06 40.22
CA TRP A 1115 -10.60 79.97 40.80
C TRP A 1115 -10.26 78.62 40.16
N GLY A 1116 -10.38 77.54 40.94
CA GLY A 1116 -10.13 76.18 40.47
C GLY A 1116 -11.30 75.57 39.70
N ARG A 1117 -11.00 74.86 38.62
CA ARG A 1117 -11.91 73.96 37.89
C ARG A 1117 -11.26 72.56 37.79
N PRO A 1118 -12.01 71.46 37.97
CA PRO A 1118 -11.49 70.13 37.65
C PRO A 1118 -11.40 69.97 36.13
N ASP A 1119 -10.21 69.62 35.64
CA ASP A 1119 -9.93 69.32 34.25
C ASP A 1119 -9.45 67.86 34.12
N TRP A 1120 -10.02 67.16 33.15
CA TRP A 1120 -9.82 65.71 32.99
C TRP A 1120 -8.64 65.44 32.07
N ASN A 1121 -7.64 64.75 32.61
CA ASN A 1121 -6.55 64.21 31.84
C ASN A 1121 -6.86 62.73 31.51
N PRO A 1122 -7.04 62.35 30.24
CA PRO A 1122 -7.38 60.98 29.85
C PRO A 1122 -6.30 59.93 30.16
N GLY A 1123 -5.11 60.36 30.63
CA GLY A 1123 -3.97 59.47 30.77
C GLY A 1123 -3.37 59.10 29.42
N GLN A 1124 -2.43 58.17 29.41
CA GLN A 1124 -1.71 57.74 28.22
C GLN A 1124 -2.09 56.29 27.89
N TYR A 1125 -2.80 56.09 26.77
CA TYR A 1125 -3.21 54.80 26.20
C TYR A 1125 -4.08 53.89 27.10
N TRP A 1126 -4.49 54.39 28.26
CA TRP A 1126 -5.30 53.70 29.28
C TRP A 1126 -6.57 53.07 28.68
N PHE A 1127 -7.32 53.85 27.90
CA PHE A 1127 -8.58 53.41 27.30
C PHE A 1127 -8.40 52.44 26.12
N PHE A 1128 -7.22 52.37 25.51
CA PHE A 1128 -6.95 51.51 24.35
C PHE A 1128 -6.65 50.07 24.77
N TYR A 1129 -5.82 49.90 25.82
CA TYR A 1129 -5.47 48.58 26.34
C TYR A 1129 -6.43 48.08 27.42
N GLY A 1130 -7.25 48.97 28.00
CA GLY A 1130 -8.23 48.65 29.05
C GLY A 1130 -9.46 47.85 28.58
N PRO A 1131 -10.46 47.65 29.47
CA PRO A 1131 -10.50 48.13 30.86
C PRO A 1131 -9.47 47.41 31.74
N PHE A 1132 -8.82 48.15 32.63
CA PHE A 1132 -7.85 47.61 33.58
C PHE A 1132 -8.50 47.27 34.93
N GLY A 1133 -8.05 46.18 35.55
CA GLY A 1133 -8.29 45.90 36.97
C GLY A 1133 -7.18 46.46 37.85
N ASP A 1134 -7.36 46.38 39.18
CA ASP A 1134 -6.30 46.72 40.12
C ASP A 1134 -5.18 45.67 40.12
N VAL A 1135 -3.95 46.14 40.38
CA VAL A 1135 -2.78 45.25 40.50
C VAL A 1135 -2.92 44.43 41.79
N THR A 1136 -2.93 43.11 41.63
CA THR A 1136 -3.23 42.15 42.72
C THR A 1136 -2.03 41.25 42.98
N LEU A 1137 -1.66 41.08 44.25
CA LEU A 1137 -0.57 40.23 44.70
C LEU A 1137 -1.09 38.89 45.24
N ASP A 1138 -0.51 37.78 44.78
CA ASP A 1138 -0.84 36.44 45.27
C ASP A 1138 -0.03 36.12 46.54
N LEU A 1139 -0.52 36.65 47.66
CA LEU A 1139 0.12 36.49 48.97
C LEU A 1139 0.14 35.02 49.47
N ASN A 1140 -0.55 34.09 48.80
CA ASN A 1140 -0.50 32.66 49.12
C ASN A 1140 0.65 31.92 48.40
N LYS A 1141 1.24 32.53 47.36
CA LYS A 1141 2.37 31.96 46.58
C LYS A 1141 3.69 32.69 46.82
N VAL A 1142 3.82 33.33 47.97
CA VAL A 1142 5.01 34.05 48.37
C VAL A 1142 6.15 33.06 48.62
N THR A 1143 7.31 33.35 48.03
CA THR A 1143 8.56 32.62 48.30
C THR A 1143 9.62 33.59 48.80
N THR A 1144 10.71 33.07 49.36
CA THR A 1144 11.82 33.89 49.87
C THR A 1144 13.17 33.33 49.44
N SER A 1145 14.22 34.13 49.53
CA SER A 1145 15.62 33.67 49.39
C SER A 1145 16.14 32.93 50.64
N LEU A 1146 15.27 32.51 51.56
CA LEU A 1146 15.66 31.82 52.80
C LEU A 1146 15.63 30.29 52.59
N GLU A 1147 16.75 29.71 52.21
CA GLU A 1147 16.82 28.26 51.97
C GLU A 1147 16.57 27.43 53.25
N TYR A 1148 16.96 27.96 54.42
CA TYR A 1148 16.88 27.22 55.70
C TYR A 1148 15.45 26.82 56.13
N ASN A 1149 14.42 27.53 55.67
CA ASN A 1149 13.01 27.21 55.94
C ASN A 1149 12.27 26.70 54.68
N GLY A 1150 13.01 26.34 53.63
CA GLY A 1150 12.46 25.89 52.35
C GLY A 1150 11.81 27.02 51.55
N ASN A 1151 12.46 28.19 51.50
CA ASN A 1151 12.06 29.37 50.72
C ASN A 1151 10.70 29.95 51.13
N LYS A 1152 10.36 29.87 52.43
CA LYS A 1152 9.10 30.36 53.00
C LYS A 1152 9.27 31.69 53.72
N LEU A 1153 8.17 32.35 54.02
CA LEU A 1153 8.18 33.45 55.00
C LEU A 1153 8.62 32.93 56.38
N PRO A 1154 9.36 33.72 57.18
CA PRO A 1154 9.65 33.37 58.57
C PRO A 1154 8.38 33.13 59.40
N ASP A 1155 8.43 32.22 60.36
CA ASP A 1155 7.29 31.93 61.24
C ASP A 1155 6.91 33.19 62.04
N GLY A 1156 5.65 33.65 61.91
CA GLY A 1156 5.17 34.90 62.49
C GLY A 1156 5.39 36.15 61.62
N ALA A 1157 5.91 36.00 60.40
CA ALA A 1157 5.88 37.04 59.38
C ALA A 1157 4.54 37.01 58.59
N THR A 1158 3.92 38.16 58.38
CA THR A 1158 2.71 38.34 57.57
C THR A 1158 2.86 39.46 56.55
N LEU A 1159 2.09 39.35 55.47
CA LEU A 1159 1.99 40.34 54.40
C LEU A 1159 0.52 40.73 54.22
N VAL A 1160 0.25 42.02 54.02
CA VAL A 1160 -1.09 42.54 53.69
C VAL A 1160 -0.95 43.58 52.57
N GLN A 1161 -1.73 43.45 51.49
CA GLN A 1161 -1.75 44.44 50.41
C GLN A 1161 -2.82 45.51 50.68
N GLU A 1162 -2.46 46.78 50.57
CA GLU A 1162 -3.36 47.93 50.58
C GLU A 1162 -3.06 48.82 49.37
N GLY A 1163 -3.90 48.72 48.32
CA GLY A 1163 -3.67 49.42 47.05
C GLY A 1163 -2.32 49.04 46.40
N ASN A 1164 -1.50 50.03 46.07
CA ASN A 1164 -0.15 49.83 45.53
C ASN A 1164 0.93 49.67 46.62
N THR A 1165 0.55 49.22 47.81
CA THR A 1165 1.48 49.00 48.93
C THR A 1165 1.34 47.61 49.54
N VAL A 1166 2.43 47.10 50.12
CA VAL A 1166 2.48 45.85 50.88
C VAL A 1166 3.04 46.11 52.26
N LYS A 1167 2.26 45.82 53.29
CA LYS A 1167 2.70 45.88 54.68
C LYS A 1167 3.33 44.54 55.08
N TYR A 1168 4.59 44.59 55.50
CA TYR A 1168 5.31 43.48 56.11
C TYR A 1168 5.32 43.62 57.64
N VAL A 1169 4.99 42.55 58.36
CA VAL A 1169 5.03 42.50 59.82
C VAL A 1169 5.66 41.18 60.25
N ASN A 1170 6.74 41.22 61.04
CA ASN A 1170 7.27 40.05 61.74
C ASN A 1170 7.17 40.28 63.25
N VAL A 1171 6.52 39.37 63.97
CA VAL A 1171 6.34 39.43 65.43
C VAL A 1171 7.19 38.40 66.19
N SER A 1172 8.00 37.62 65.48
CA SER A 1172 8.91 36.62 66.03
C SER A 1172 10.34 37.18 66.22
N SER A 1173 11.32 36.31 66.43
CA SER A 1173 12.73 36.72 66.47
C SER A 1173 13.17 37.32 65.12
N PRO A 1174 13.94 38.42 65.11
CA PRO A 1174 14.42 39.04 63.87
C PRO A 1174 15.41 38.14 63.13
N VAL A 1175 15.34 38.15 61.80
CA VAL A 1175 16.32 37.53 60.91
C VAL A 1175 17.55 38.44 60.86
N GLY A 1176 18.70 37.93 61.31
CA GLY A 1176 19.93 38.72 61.49
C GLY A 1176 20.68 39.12 60.22
N TYR A 1177 20.10 38.93 59.03
CA TYR A 1177 20.71 39.22 57.74
C TYR A 1177 19.66 39.55 56.68
N THR A 1178 20.08 40.26 55.62
CA THR A 1178 19.18 40.68 54.53
C THR A 1178 18.73 39.48 53.69
N TYR A 1179 17.44 39.43 53.34
CA TYR A 1179 16.88 38.42 52.44
C TYR A 1179 15.82 39.02 51.51
N GLN A 1180 15.39 38.27 50.48
CA GLN A 1180 14.37 38.72 49.53
C GLN A 1180 13.06 37.94 49.70
N ILE A 1181 11.95 38.64 49.48
CA ILE A 1181 10.60 38.08 49.33
C ILE A 1181 10.17 38.27 47.88
N PHE A 1182 9.71 37.20 47.24
CA PHE A 1182 9.19 37.18 45.88
C PHE A 1182 7.67 36.93 45.93
N ILE A 1183 6.90 37.88 45.38
CA ILE A 1183 5.44 37.87 45.42
C ILE A 1183 4.91 37.91 43.98
N PRO A 1184 4.22 36.87 43.49
CA PRO A 1184 3.59 36.91 42.18
C PRO A 1184 2.53 38.01 42.12
N ALA A 1185 2.56 38.79 41.04
CA ALA A 1185 1.71 39.95 40.84
C ALA A 1185 0.96 39.84 39.52
N THR A 1186 -0.29 40.28 39.47
CA THR A 1186 -1.14 40.20 38.27
C THR A 1186 -1.96 41.46 38.06
N VAL A 1187 -2.33 41.73 36.81
CA VAL A 1187 -3.28 42.80 36.45
C VAL A 1187 -4.13 42.35 35.27
N ASN A 1188 -5.43 42.62 35.35
CA ASN A 1188 -6.38 42.35 34.26
C ASN A 1188 -6.43 43.53 33.30
N TYR A 1189 -6.53 43.26 32.00
CA TYR A 1189 -6.68 44.25 30.94
C TYR A 1189 -7.48 43.66 29.75
N GLY A 1190 -7.71 44.43 28.68
CA GLY A 1190 -8.60 44.04 27.58
C GLY A 1190 -8.26 42.71 26.88
N TRP A 1191 -6.99 42.29 26.91
CA TRP A 1191 -6.50 41.03 26.32
C TRP A 1191 -6.16 39.92 27.33
N GLY A 1192 -6.54 40.05 28.60
CA GLY A 1192 -6.40 38.98 29.61
C GLY A 1192 -5.76 39.43 30.91
N THR A 1193 -4.97 38.56 31.52
CA THR A 1193 -4.27 38.81 32.79
C THR A 1193 -2.78 38.73 32.54
N THR A 1194 -2.07 39.86 32.58
CA THR A 1194 -0.61 39.87 32.51
C THR A 1194 -0.02 39.77 33.93
N SER A 1195 1.19 39.22 34.06
CA SER A 1195 1.78 38.87 35.35
C SER A 1195 3.27 39.22 35.45
N SER A 1196 3.74 39.37 36.68
CA SER A 1196 5.09 39.78 37.05
C SER A 1196 5.42 39.25 38.45
N THR A 1197 6.61 39.56 38.98
CA THR A 1197 6.99 39.22 40.37
C THR A 1197 7.51 40.46 41.08
N LEU A 1198 6.83 40.88 42.15
CA LEU A 1198 7.30 41.91 43.05
C LEU A 1198 8.40 41.33 43.94
N THR A 1199 9.57 41.98 43.97
CA THR A 1199 10.70 41.57 44.81
C THR A 1199 10.93 42.61 45.90
N ILE A 1200 10.77 42.21 47.17
CA ILE A 1200 10.97 43.07 48.34
C ILE A 1200 12.22 42.59 49.09
N THR A 1201 13.13 43.52 49.38
CA THR A 1201 14.34 43.24 50.19
C THR A 1201 14.05 43.51 51.66
N VAL A 1202 14.14 42.49 52.51
CA VAL A 1202 13.97 42.63 53.96
C VAL A 1202 15.34 42.81 54.61
N ASN A 1203 15.57 43.96 55.23
CA ASN A 1203 16.82 44.28 55.92
C ASN A 1203 16.70 44.02 57.44
N PRO A 1204 17.77 43.56 58.11
CA PRO A 1204 17.75 43.33 59.55
C PRO A 1204 17.56 44.65 60.31
N LYS A 1205 16.99 44.55 61.52
CA LYS A 1205 16.86 45.65 62.47
C LYS A 1205 18.14 45.77 63.29
N ASN A 1206 18.81 46.91 63.18
CA ASN A 1206 19.93 47.30 64.06
C ASN A 1206 19.43 47.72 65.45
#